data_AF-K1PWW1-F1
#
_entry.id   AF-K1PWW1-F1
#
_cell.length_a   1.000
_cell.length_b   1.000
_cell.length_c   1.000
_cell.angle_alpha   90.00
_cell.angle_beta   90.00
_cell.angle_gamma   90.00
#
_symmetry.space_group_name_H-M   'P 1'
#
loop_
_entity.id
_entity.type
_entity.pdbx_description
1 polymer ?
#
loop_
_entity_poly.entity_id
_entity_poly.type
_entity_poly.pdbx_seq_one_letter_code
_entity_poly.pdbx_strand_id
1 'polypeptide(L)'
;MATGNESIVPEQELHDFVVRCMEAVGTNTEHADVLADLIVAADTRGHYSHGLNRLDMYVNSIKTKTTSDGQGKNPQIVKQTVATALVEGNNILGPAVGKFAIDLAIQKAKEAGIGFVTVKGSNHFGIAGWYGMRAMEQGLIVTLGTNPICLAAPAKDGDDFVLDMATTSVALGKIELQERKGESMPNGWAIDKTGKETNDPSAYAGLLPLGGSEESSGYKGYGLAMMVEVLCGILSGANFGPNIRTWKDFEKVANLGQCFIAINPEAFADGFSERMSDLMDYCRQLDPVEPGVPVMVAGDPERNHVDLCKRLGGIPYHQNQISFAVIICSKMATAGKLIVPEKDVHSFIIRCLEAIGTNTEHAKALADALTCADTRGIYSHGLSRIGLYVKCLENKAISDGQGVEPSIVKENISTALVDGNNILGPAIGKFAMDLAMKKAKHSGIGLGMAFTNTYSMLVSTRSKEMVLGTNPIALGAPANDGDSFVLDMATTATALGKVELKGKLGQTLPGGWAIDHEGKETRDPKAFHGLLPLGGSEESGGYKGYGLSMMVEILCGILSGSAFGLNTGNWKKGEGAVNYGQCFIAIDPGNFADGFTDRLTELIGQCRDVELLNPDNPVLIPGDPERGHAKLCTELGGIPYSQETFTNANDIAKRLGIELLKAKTG
;
A
#
# COMPACT_ATOMS: atom_id res chain seq x y z
N MET A 1 -18.04 -7.33 23.92
CA MET A 1 -19.05 -6.79 24.86
C MET A 1 -18.54 -5.43 25.31
N ALA A 2 -19.37 -4.38 25.29
CA ALA A 2 -18.94 -3.04 25.68
C ALA A 2 -18.46 -3.02 27.14
N THR A 3 -17.35 -2.32 27.41
CA THR A 3 -16.93 -2.06 28.79
C THR A 3 -17.65 -0.81 29.32
N GLY A 4 -17.92 -0.75 30.63
CA GLY A 4 -18.80 0.28 31.22
C GLY A 4 -18.30 1.74 31.20
N ASN A 5 -17.30 2.07 30.38
CA ASN A 5 -16.67 3.39 30.23
C ASN A 5 -16.70 3.91 28.76
N GLU A 6 -17.51 3.31 27.91
CA GLU A 6 -17.73 3.74 26.52
C GLU A 6 -19.05 4.52 26.42
N SER A 7 -19.05 5.68 25.74
CA SER A 7 -20.29 6.33 25.28
C SER A 7 -20.39 6.23 23.76
N ILE A 8 -21.62 6.15 23.26
CA ILE A 8 -21.93 6.04 21.83
C ILE A 8 -22.26 7.44 21.31
N VAL A 9 -21.66 7.85 20.19
CA VAL A 9 -21.91 9.13 19.53
C VAL A 9 -22.51 8.87 18.13
N PRO A 10 -23.70 9.43 17.80
CA PRO A 10 -24.27 9.32 16.47
C PRO A 10 -23.39 9.97 15.41
N GLU A 11 -23.26 9.33 14.25
CA GLU A 11 -22.38 9.77 13.15
C GLU A 11 -22.71 11.19 12.67
N GLN A 12 -23.99 11.55 12.58
CA GLN A 12 -24.43 12.91 12.22
C GLN A 12 -24.05 13.98 13.25
N GLU A 13 -24.10 13.67 14.55
CA GLU A 13 -23.70 14.65 15.58
C GLU A 13 -22.18 14.82 15.62
N LEU A 14 -21.41 13.75 15.33
CA LEU A 14 -19.97 13.86 15.10
C LEU A 14 -19.66 14.73 13.87
N HIS A 15 -20.35 14.49 12.76
CA HIS A 15 -20.22 15.29 11.54
C HIS A 15 -20.45 16.78 11.83
N ASP A 16 -21.63 17.11 12.34
CA ASP A 16 -22.05 18.49 12.60
C ASP A 16 -21.16 19.15 13.67
N PHE A 17 -20.66 18.38 14.64
CA PHE A 17 -19.68 18.85 15.61
C PHE A 17 -18.34 19.25 14.97
N VAL A 18 -17.82 18.46 14.03
CA VAL A 18 -16.60 18.80 13.28
C VAL A 18 -16.83 20.05 12.43
N VAL A 19 -17.92 20.13 11.67
CA VAL A 19 -18.26 21.30 10.85
C VAL A 19 -18.30 22.56 11.72
N ARG A 20 -19.07 22.55 12.81
CA ARG A 20 -19.19 23.67 13.77
C ARG A 20 -17.84 24.08 14.36
N CYS A 21 -16.94 23.13 14.65
CA CYS A 21 -15.59 23.42 15.15
C CYS A 21 -14.67 24.07 14.11
N MET A 22 -14.82 23.72 12.83
CA MET A 22 -13.98 24.21 11.75
C MET A 22 -14.48 25.56 11.21
N GLU A 23 -15.79 25.76 11.10
CA GLU A 23 -16.38 27.09 10.82
C GLU A 23 -16.04 28.10 11.92
N ALA A 24 -16.02 27.68 13.19
CA ALA A 24 -15.62 28.52 14.32
C ALA A 24 -14.15 28.99 14.29
N VAL A 25 -13.30 28.40 13.43
CA VAL A 25 -11.94 28.88 13.14
C VAL A 25 -11.80 29.57 11.77
N GLY A 26 -12.92 29.83 11.09
CA GLY A 26 -12.99 30.56 9.82
C GLY A 26 -12.83 29.70 8.56
N THR A 27 -12.77 28.38 8.69
CA THR A 27 -12.71 27.46 7.55
C THR A 27 -13.95 27.61 6.66
N ASN A 28 -13.75 27.52 5.35
CA ASN A 28 -14.85 27.43 4.38
C ASN A 28 -15.72 26.19 4.65
N THR A 29 -17.05 26.34 4.61
CA THR A 29 -18.02 25.29 4.95
C THR A 29 -17.85 24.02 4.13
N GLU A 30 -17.64 24.10 2.81
CA GLU A 30 -17.45 22.92 1.93
C GLU A 30 -16.17 22.14 2.31
N HIS A 31 -15.10 22.85 2.70
CA HIS A 31 -13.88 22.21 3.19
C HIS A 31 -13.99 21.66 4.62
N ALA A 32 -14.91 22.19 5.44
CA ALA A 32 -15.22 21.70 6.78
C ALA A 32 -16.07 20.43 6.72
N ASP A 33 -17.09 20.41 5.85
CA ASP A 33 -17.98 19.29 5.51
C ASP A 33 -17.16 18.08 5.02
N VAL A 34 -16.30 18.28 4.01
CA VAL A 34 -15.39 17.24 3.48
C VAL A 34 -14.35 16.73 4.50
N LEU A 35 -14.02 17.51 5.54
CA LEU A 35 -13.20 17.05 6.68
C LEU A 35 -14.04 16.28 7.72
N ALA A 36 -15.30 16.66 7.92
CA ALA A 36 -16.23 15.98 8.82
C ALA A 36 -16.57 14.57 8.30
N ASP A 37 -16.94 14.45 7.02
CA ASP A 37 -17.08 13.18 6.29
C ASP A 37 -15.90 12.22 6.55
N LEU A 38 -14.68 12.71 6.36
CA LEU A 38 -13.48 11.89 6.53
C LEU A 38 -13.22 11.53 8.00
N ILE A 39 -13.51 12.43 8.95
CA ILE A 39 -13.35 12.13 10.39
C ILE A 39 -14.37 11.07 10.83
N VAL A 40 -15.61 11.17 10.39
CA VAL A 40 -16.65 10.15 10.61
C VAL A 40 -16.21 8.83 9.99
N ALA A 41 -15.85 8.80 8.70
CA ALA A 41 -15.43 7.58 8.02
C ALA A 41 -14.18 6.93 8.65
N ALA A 42 -13.24 7.72 9.18
CA ALA A 42 -12.10 7.19 9.91
C ALA A 42 -12.51 6.53 11.24
N ASP A 43 -13.36 7.17 12.04
CA ASP A 43 -13.78 6.62 13.34
C ASP A 43 -14.80 5.47 13.21
N THR A 44 -15.73 5.52 12.26
CA THR A 44 -16.67 4.42 11.93
C THR A 44 -15.97 3.18 11.38
N ARG A 45 -14.76 3.32 10.84
CA ARG A 45 -13.84 2.21 10.49
C ARG A 45 -12.89 1.83 11.64
N GLY A 46 -12.95 2.48 12.80
CA GLY A 46 -12.05 2.22 13.93
C GLY A 46 -10.62 2.76 13.76
N HIS A 47 -10.36 3.56 12.72
CA HIS A 47 -9.11 4.28 12.50
C HIS A 47 -9.01 5.55 13.37
N TYR A 48 -9.27 5.42 14.68
CA TYR A 48 -9.32 6.50 15.68
C TYR A 48 -8.07 7.40 15.75
N SER A 49 -6.95 6.95 15.19
CA SER A 49 -5.70 7.72 15.03
C SER A 49 -5.76 8.79 13.94
N HIS A 50 -6.81 8.86 13.13
CA HIS A 50 -6.99 9.81 12.03
C HIS A 50 -8.35 10.54 12.03
N GLY A 51 -9.36 10.05 12.76
CA GLY A 51 -10.63 10.75 12.99
C GLY A 51 -10.57 11.77 14.14
N LEU A 52 -11.54 11.74 15.07
CA LEU A 52 -11.81 12.80 16.05
C LEU A 52 -10.59 13.21 16.89
N ASN A 53 -9.71 12.25 17.22
CA ASN A 53 -8.47 12.51 17.95
C ASN A 53 -7.47 13.44 17.20
N ARG A 54 -7.74 13.81 15.95
CA ARG A 54 -6.96 14.77 15.16
C ARG A 54 -7.65 16.13 14.93
N LEU A 55 -8.87 16.33 15.42
CA LEU A 55 -9.61 17.60 15.24
C LEU A 55 -8.82 18.83 15.77
N ASP A 56 -8.18 18.72 16.93
CA ASP A 56 -7.33 19.78 17.50
C ASP A 56 -6.16 20.19 16.58
N MET A 57 -5.56 19.22 15.86
CA MET A 57 -4.47 19.48 14.92
C MET A 57 -4.96 20.29 13.71
N TYR A 58 -6.14 19.98 13.17
CA TYR A 58 -6.75 20.76 12.09
C TYR A 58 -7.14 22.16 12.57
N VAL A 59 -7.85 22.25 13.69
CA VAL A 59 -8.23 23.51 14.38
C VAL A 59 -7.01 24.42 14.60
N ASN A 60 -5.91 23.89 15.13
CA ASN A 60 -4.72 24.67 15.42
C ASN A 60 -3.91 25.00 14.14
N SER A 61 -3.96 24.18 13.09
CA SER A 61 -3.33 24.50 11.79
C SER A 61 -4.01 25.68 11.08
N ILE A 62 -5.34 25.79 11.17
CA ILE A 62 -6.09 26.93 10.64
C ILE A 62 -5.86 28.18 11.51
N LYS A 63 -5.95 28.07 12.84
CA LYS A 63 -5.69 29.19 13.77
C LYS A 63 -4.29 29.81 13.61
N THR A 64 -3.28 28.97 13.38
CA THR A 64 -1.89 29.42 13.13
C THR A 64 -1.63 29.82 11.68
N LYS A 65 -2.60 29.61 10.78
CA LYS A 65 -2.50 29.85 9.33
C LYS A 65 -1.41 29.03 8.62
N THR A 66 -0.91 27.97 9.26
CA THR A 66 -0.03 26.98 8.61
C THR A 66 -0.78 26.11 7.61
N THR A 67 -2.11 26.03 7.75
CA THR A 67 -3.08 25.64 6.70
C THR A 67 -4.01 26.82 6.45
N SER A 68 -4.43 27.04 5.20
CA SER A 68 -5.40 28.08 4.86
C SER A 68 -6.82 27.65 5.22
N ASP A 69 -7.59 28.60 5.72
CA ASP A 69 -9.05 28.63 5.80
C ASP A 69 -9.81 28.14 4.53
N GLY A 70 -9.21 28.27 3.34
CA GLY A 70 -9.80 27.91 2.05
C GLY A 70 -10.75 28.97 1.49
N GLN A 71 -10.82 30.17 2.08
CA GLN A 71 -11.73 31.22 1.64
C GLN A 71 -11.33 31.74 0.26
N GLY A 72 -12.14 31.42 -0.76
CA GLY A 72 -11.85 31.74 -2.16
C GLY A 72 -10.68 30.96 -2.76
N LYS A 73 -10.26 29.84 -2.16
CA LYS A 73 -9.13 29.01 -2.62
C LYS A 73 -9.56 27.55 -2.80
N ASN A 74 -9.57 27.10 -4.04
CA ASN A 74 -9.84 25.71 -4.39
C ASN A 74 -8.57 25.06 -5.00
N PRO A 75 -8.48 23.73 -5.10
CA PRO A 75 -7.41 23.06 -5.84
C PRO A 75 -7.41 23.46 -7.32
N GLN A 76 -6.25 23.48 -7.96
CA GLN A 76 -6.09 23.91 -9.36
C GLN A 76 -5.23 22.94 -10.17
N ILE A 77 -5.68 22.59 -11.38
CA ILE A 77 -4.89 21.78 -12.32
C ILE A 77 -3.81 22.68 -12.93
N VAL A 78 -2.55 22.36 -12.67
CA VAL A 78 -1.36 23.08 -13.17
C VAL A 78 -0.95 22.60 -14.56
N LYS A 79 -1.03 21.29 -14.79
CA LYS A 79 -0.56 20.57 -15.99
C LYS A 79 -1.39 19.31 -16.14
N GLN A 80 -1.79 18.92 -17.36
CA GLN A 80 -2.53 17.68 -17.57
C GLN A 80 -2.37 17.13 -18.99
N THR A 81 -2.60 15.82 -19.12
CA THR A 81 -2.85 15.11 -20.38
C THR A 81 -4.26 14.48 -20.32
N VAL A 82 -4.61 13.61 -21.28
CA VAL A 82 -5.84 12.80 -21.18
C VAL A 82 -5.83 11.89 -19.94
N ALA A 83 -4.69 11.26 -19.64
CA ALA A 83 -4.55 10.25 -18.59
C ALA A 83 -3.85 10.75 -17.31
N THR A 84 -3.28 11.95 -17.30
CA THR A 84 -2.50 12.46 -16.15
C THR A 84 -2.87 13.90 -15.75
N ALA A 85 -2.60 14.28 -14.50
CA ALA A 85 -2.59 15.68 -14.05
C ALA A 85 -1.61 15.96 -12.89
N LEU A 86 -1.16 17.20 -12.80
CA LEU A 86 -0.53 17.80 -11.63
C LEU A 86 -1.47 18.86 -11.04
N VAL A 87 -1.73 18.80 -9.73
CA VAL A 87 -2.63 19.70 -9.00
C VAL A 87 -1.86 20.50 -7.95
N GLU A 88 -2.20 21.78 -7.83
CA GLU A 88 -1.81 22.68 -6.75
C GLU A 88 -2.93 22.73 -5.70
N GLY A 89 -2.61 22.36 -4.47
CA GLY A 89 -3.53 22.33 -3.33
C GLY A 89 -3.76 23.67 -2.64
N ASN A 90 -3.01 24.72 -2.99
CA ASN A 90 -3.17 26.09 -2.46
C ASN A 90 -3.08 26.19 -0.91
N ASN A 91 -2.44 25.20 -0.28
CA ASN A 91 -2.29 25.02 1.16
C ASN A 91 -3.62 24.95 1.95
N ILE A 92 -4.71 24.45 1.36
CA ILE A 92 -5.99 24.23 2.07
C ILE A 92 -5.98 22.89 2.83
N LEU A 93 -7.13 22.51 3.41
CA LEU A 93 -7.30 21.22 4.11
C LEU A 93 -7.07 20.02 3.17
N GLY A 94 -6.26 19.06 3.63
CA GLY A 94 -5.89 17.85 2.86
C GLY A 94 -7.08 17.05 2.31
N PRO A 95 -8.19 16.86 3.07
CA PRO A 95 -9.40 16.19 2.55
C PRO A 95 -10.03 16.87 1.33
N ALA A 96 -10.10 18.19 1.30
CA ALA A 96 -10.64 18.93 0.15
C ALA A 96 -9.77 18.77 -1.10
N VAL A 97 -8.44 18.84 -0.93
CA VAL A 97 -7.50 18.63 -2.05
C VAL A 97 -7.54 17.18 -2.55
N GLY A 98 -7.54 16.22 -1.63
CA GLY A 98 -7.58 14.79 -1.96
C GLY A 98 -8.88 14.39 -2.65
N LYS A 99 -10.03 14.93 -2.20
CA LYS A 99 -11.34 14.74 -2.84
C LYS A 99 -11.31 15.21 -4.30
N PHE A 100 -10.83 16.43 -4.55
CA PHE A 100 -10.69 16.95 -5.91
C PHE A 100 -9.77 16.09 -6.77
N ALA A 101 -8.63 15.65 -6.22
CA ALA A 101 -7.64 14.86 -6.95
C ALA A 101 -8.15 13.46 -7.31
N ILE A 102 -8.90 12.79 -6.40
CA ILE A 102 -9.50 11.49 -6.71
C ILE A 102 -10.68 11.61 -7.67
N ASP A 103 -11.55 12.60 -7.51
CA ASP A 103 -12.67 12.84 -8.42
C ASP A 103 -12.16 13.10 -9.87
N LEU A 104 -11.03 13.81 -10.01
CA LEU A 104 -10.32 14.01 -11.29
C LEU A 104 -9.65 12.73 -11.82
N ALA A 105 -9.05 11.90 -10.96
CA ALA A 105 -8.47 10.63 -11.36
C ALA A 105 -9.54 9.65 -11.87
N ILE A 106 -10.70 9.58 -11.19
CA ILE A 106 -11.88 8.82 -11.59
C ILE A 106 -12.37 9.26 -12.98
N GLN A 107 -12.45 10.57 -13.24
CA GLN A 107 -12.83 11.09 -14.57
C GLN A 107 -11.85 10.60 -15.64
N LYS A 108 -10.54 10.79 -15.45
CA LYS A 108 -9.52 10.38 -16.42
C LYS A 108 -9.46 8.86 -16.62
N ALA A 109 -9.72 8.07 -15.58
CA ALA A 109 -9.82 6.61 -15.69
C ALA A 109 -11.03 6.17 -16.54
N LYS A 110 -12.16 6.89 -16.48
CA LYS A 110 -13.32 6.63 -17.36
C LYS A 110 -13.08 7.07 -18.80
N GLU A 111 -12.30 8.14 -19.02
CA GLU A 111 -11.96 8.63 -20.37
C GLU A 111 -10.83 7.84 -21.07
N ALA A 112 -9.82 7.38 -20.32
CA ALA A 112 -8.57 6.83 -20.85
C ALA A 112 -8.20 5.42 -20.31
N GLY A 113 -9.06 4.81 -19.50
CA GLY A 113 -8.78 3.54 -18.80
C GLY A 113 -7.84 3.65 -17.60
N ILE A 114 -7.07 4.75 -17.48
CA ILE A 114 -6.25 5.09 -16.32
C ILE A 114 -6.21 6.61 -16.13
N GLY A 115 -6.29 7.05 -14.86
CA GLY A 115 -6.14 8.44 -14.44
C GLY A 115 -5.08 8.55 -13.34
N PHE A 116 -3.99 9.27 -13.60
CA PHE A 116 -2.84 9.41 -12.70
C PHE A 116 -2.65 10.88 -12.29
N VAL A 117 -3.05 11.24 -11.08
CA VAL A 117 -3.07 12.60 -10.57
C VAL A 117 -2.07 12.74 -9.42
N THR A 118 -1.09 13.63 -9.55
CA THR A 118 -0.22 14.03 -8.43
C THR A 118 -0.59 15.41 -7.93
N VAL A 119 -0.32 15.66 -6.64
CA VAL A 119 -0.69 16.88 -5.92
C VAL A 119 0.54 17.41 -5.20
N LYS A 120 0.72 18.74 -5.21
CA LYS A 120 1.62 19.46 -4.29
C LYS A 120 0.83 20.54 -3.53
N GLY A 121 1.46 21.19 -2.55
CA GLY A 121 0.83 22.28 -1.80
C GLY A 121 -0.33 21.83 -0.90
N SER A 122 -0.33 20.57 -0.46
CA SER A 122 -1.39 19.98 0.37
C SER A 122 -1.01 19.87 1.86
N ASN A 123 -1.95 19.39 2.66
CA ASN A 123 -1.81 19.13 4.11
C ASN A 123 -2.24 17.70 4.45
N HIS A 124 -2.19 17.32 5.74
CA HIS A 124 -2.61 16.01 6.24
C HIS A 124 -4.03 15.65 5.76
N PHE A 125 -4.16 14.48 5.15
CA PHE A 125 -5.34 14.09 4.38
C PHE A 125 -6.18 12.95 5.00
N GLY A 126 -5.92 12.58 6.26
CA GLY A 126 -6.67 11.52 6.93
C GLY A 126 -6.26 10.11 6.49
N ILE A 127 -7.24 9.20 6.45
CA ILE A 127 -7.08 7.82 5.96
C ILE A 127 -7.03 7.80 4.42
N ALA A 128 -6.18 6.96 3.84
CA ALA A 128 -6.06 6.84 2.38
C ALA A 128 -7.24 6.05 1.79
N GLY A 129 -7.75 5.04 2.51
CA GLY A 129 -8.86 4.19 2.10
C GLY A 129 -10.16 4.95 1.79
N TRP A 130 -10.38 6.14 2.39
CA TRP A 130 -11.55 6.97 2.09
C TRP A 130 -11.61 7.42 0.62
N TYR A 131 -10.48 7.79 0.02
CA TYR A 131 -10.42 8.10 -1.41
C TYR A 131 -10.49 6.84 -2.27
N GLY A 132 -9.96 5.72 -1.79
CA GLY A 132 -10.07 4.42 -2.48
C GLY A 132 -11.53 3.97 -2.68
N MET A 133 -12.34 4.03 -1.61
CA MET A 133 -13.77 3.68 -1.66
C MET A 133 -14.55 4.50 -2.68
N ARG A 134 -14.35 5.83 -2.73
CA ARG A 134 -15.00 6.75 -3.70
C ARG A 134 -14.84 6.34 -5.17
N ALA A 135 -13.80 5.56 -5.49
CA ALA A 135 -13.56 5.05 -6.84
C ALA A 135 -14.08 3.62 -7.05
N MET A 136 -14.11 2.77 -6.01
CA MET A 136 -14.78 1.47 -6.07
C MET A 136 -16.29 1.61 -6.25
N GLU A 137 -16.90 2.62 -5.63
CA GLU A 137 -18.28 3.07 -5.90
C GLU A 137 -18.55 3.37 -7.40
N GLN A 138 -17.48 3.58 -8.17
CA GLN A 138 -17.50 3.87 -9.60
C GLN A 138 -16.99 2.70 -10.46
N GLY A 139 -16.80 1.51 -9.86
CA GLY A 139 -16.29 0.30 -10.51
C GLY A 139 -14.78 0.27 -10.76
N LEU A 140 -14.01 1.20 -10.20
CA LEU A 140 -12.59 1.39 -10.50
C LEU A 140 -11.68 0.80 -9.42
N ILE A 141 -10.49 0.36 -9.84
CA ILE A 141 -9.37 0.05 -8.95
C ILE A 141 -8.62 1.35 -8.67
N VAL A 142 -8.17 1.57 -7.43
CA VAL A 142 -7.36 2.75 -7.07
C VAL A 142 -6.11 2.38 -6.28
N THR A 143 -5.00 3.08 -6.53
CA THR A 143 -3.81 3.06 -5.68
C THR A 143 -3.32 4.46 -5.31
N LEU A 144 -2.92 4.64 -4.04
CA LEU A 144 -2.60 5.94 -3.44
C LEU A 144 -1.34 5.87 -2.56
N GLY A 145 -0.78 7.04 -2.21
CA GLY A 145 0.16 7.13 -1.09
C GLY A 145 0.47 8.54 -0.59
N THR A 146 1.02 8.59 0.63
CA THR A 146 1.67 9.75 1.30
C THR A 146 2.67 9.28 2.39
N ASN A 147 3.27 8.10 2.20
CA ASN A 147 3.90 7.20 3.18
C ASN A 147 2.94 6.41 4.08
N PRO A 148 1.62 6.51 3.85
CA PRO A 148 0.81 5.32 3.61
C PRO A 148 0.87 4.81 2.17
N ILE A 149 0.36 3.60 1.97
CA ILE A 149 -0.03 3.03 0.66
C ILE A 149 -1.49 2.58 0.79
N CYS A 150 -2.28 2.74 -0.27
CA CYS A 150 -3.61 2.15 -0.36
C CYS A 150 -3.79 1.42 -1.70
N LEU A 151 -4.54 0.32 -1.70
CA LEU A 151 -5.25 -0.20 -2.88
C LEU A 151 -6.69 -0.51 -2.53
N ALA A 152 -7.60 -0.09 -3.39
CA ALA A 152 -9.02 -0.40 -3.33
C ALA A 152 -9.46 -1.09 -4.64
N ALA A 153 -10.19 -2.20 -4.58
CA ALA A 153 -10.74 -2.92 -5.74
C ALA A 153 -12.12 -3.57 -5.47
N PRO A 154 -13.12 -3.41 -6.36
CA PRO A 154 -14.47 -3.93 -6.17
C PRO A 154 -14.62 -5.40 -6.62
N ALA A 155 -15.50 -6.14 -5.96
CA ALA A 155 -15.88 -7.52 -6.31
C ALA A 155 -17.39 -7.64 -6.59
N LYS A 156 -17.99 -8.83 -6.44
CA LYS A 156 -19.43 -9.06 -6.62
C LYS A 156 -20.27 -8.59 -5.43
N ASP A 157 -21.55 -8.34 -5.70
CA ASP A 157 -22.61 -8.23 -4.69
C ASP A 157 -22.34 -7.20 -3.57
N GLY A 158 -21.55 -6.17 -3.86
CA GLY A 158 -21.14 -5.11 -2.93
C GLY A 158 -19.94 -5.47 -2.04
N ASP A 159 -19.34 -6.64 -2.23
CA ASP A 159 -18.12 -7.09 -1.55
C ASP A 159 -16.87 -6.46 -2.19
N ASP A 160 -15.87 -6.09 -1.39
CA ASP A 160 -14.64 -5.46 -1.90
C ASP A 160 -13.37 -5.78 -1.12
N PHE A 161 -12.26 -5.23 -1.63
CA PHE A 161 -10.90 -5.32 -1.12
C PHE A 161 -10.32 -3.91 -0.86
N VAL A 162 -10.08 -3.54 0.40
CA VAL A 162 -9.49 -2.24 0.81
C VAL A 162 -8.25 -2.42 1.66
N LEU A 163 -7.10 -2.30 1.03
CA LEU A 163 -5.80 -2.14 1.70
C LEU A 163 -5.61 -0.66 2.03
N ASP A 164 -5.48 -0.32 3.31
CA ASP A 164 -4.86 0.92 3.80
C ASP A 164 -3.75 0.56 4.81
N MET A 165 -2.59 1.21 4.72
CA MET A 165 -1.39 0.88 5.50
C MET A 165 -0.45 2.07 5.68
N ALA A 166 0.31 2.09 6.78
CA ALA A 166 1.60 2.80 6.84
C ALA A 166 2.75 1.86 6.44
N THR A 167 3.80 2.38 5.79
CA THR A 167 5.01 1.63 5.35
C THR A 167 5.99 1.28 6.49
N THR A 168 5.73 1.75 7.71
CA THR A 168 6.36 1.32 8.96
C THR A 168 5.69 0.06 9.53
N SER A 169 6.34 -0.68 10.45
CA SER A 169 5.70 -1.83 11.12
C SER A 169 4.39 -1.39 11.80
N VAL A 170 4.46 -0.29 12.55
CA VAL A 170 3.34 0.28 13.31
C VAL A 170 3.14 1.77 13.00
N ALA A 171 1.91 2.27 13.17
CA ALA A 171 1.63 3.71 13.14
C ALA A 171 1.86 4.35 14.53
N LEU A 172 2.40 5.58 14.56
CA LEU A 172 2.76 6.31 15.79
C LEU A 172 1.64 6.33 16.85
N GLY A 173 0.38 6.47 16.45
CA GLY A 173 -0.76 6.49 17.37
C GLY A 173 -0.95 5.21 18.20
N LYS A 174 -0.38 4.07 17.79
CA LYS A 174 -0.35 2.84 18.62
C LYS A 174 0.75 2.90 19.70
N ILE A 175 1.85 3.61 19.45
CA ILE A 175 2.89 3.89 20.47
C ILE A 175 2.34 4.88 21.50
N GLU A 176 1.70 5.97 21.03
CA GLU A 176 0.97 6.91 21.89
C GLU A 176 -0.11 6.21 22.74
N LEU A 177 -0.63 5.06 22.30
CA LEU A 177 -1.59 4.25 23.06
C LEU A 177 -0.91 3.35 24.11
N GLN A 178 0.16 2.63 23.76
CA GLN A 178 0.87 1.77 24.73
C GLN A 178 1.46 2.62 25.87
N GLU A 179 2.00 3.81 25.57
CA GLU A 179 2.44 4.79 26.58
C GLU A 179 1.32 5.15 27.57
N ARG A 180 0.12 5.49 27.06
CA ARG A 180 -1.04 5.88 27.89
C ARG A 180 -1.59 4.75 28.76
N LYS A 181 -1.37 3.49 28.37
CA LYS A 181 -1.74 2.31 29.17
C LYS A 181 -0.67 1.92 30.19
N GLY A 182 0.59 2.32 29.99
CA GLY A 182 1.75 1.75 30.69
C GLY A 182 2.10 0.32 30.23
N GLU A 183 1.77 -0.03 28.99
CA GLU A 183 2.11 -1.32 28.39
C GLU A 183 3.39 -1.23 27.54
N SER A 184 4.13 -2.34 27.40
CA SER A 184 5.21 -2.46 26.43
C SER A 184 4.69 -2.48 25.00
N MET A 185 5.53 -2.09 24.05
CA MET A 185 5.34 -2.33 22.62
C MET A 185 5.83 -3.73 22.25
N PRO A 186 5.27 -4.37 21.21
CA PRO A 186 5.91 -5.50 20.54
C PRO A 186 7.26 -5.12 19.91
N ASN A 187 8.10 -6.13 19.74
CA ASN A 187 9.37 -6.01 19.01
C ASN A 187 9.14 -5.65 17.53
N GLY A 188 10.15 -5.07 16.88
CA GLY A 188 10.09 -4.63 15.49
C GLY A 188 9.26 -3.36 15.23
N TRP A 189 8.78 -2.67 16.28
CA TRP A 189 7.98 -1.44 16.17
C TRP A 189 8.80 -0.15 16.15
N ALA A 190 9.85 -0.02 16.97
CA ALA A 190 10.52 1.25 17.24
C ALA A 190 12.01 1.11 17.59
N ILE A 191 12.73 2.23 17.44
CA ILE A 191 14.10 2.43 17.93
C ILE A 191 14.18 3.53 19.00
N ASP A 192 15.17 3.42 19.86
CA ASP A 192 15.58 4.44 20.84
C ASP A 192 16.53 5.49 20.25
N LYS A 193 16.95 6.44 21.09
CA LYS A 193 17.89 7.53 20.70
C LYS A 193 19.32 7.07 20.40
N THR A 194 19.63 5.78 20.57
CA THR A 194 20.91 5.15 20.20
C THR A 194 20.79 4.31 18.91
N GLY A 195 19.63 4.35 18.24
CA GLY A 195 19.34 3.56 17.05
C GLY A 195 19.04 2.09 17.33
N LYS A 196 18.85 1.70 18.60
CA LYS A 196 18.59 0.31 18.98
C LYS A 196 17.10 0.05 19.13
N GLU A 197 16.67 -1.15 18.75
CA GLU A 197 15.28 -1.58 18.90
C GLU A 197 14.83 -1.49 20.37
N THR A 198 13.64 -0.95 20.61
CA THR A 198 13.07 -0.79 21.96
C THR A 198 11.61 -1.22 22.02
N ASN A 199 11.23 -1.79 23.17
CA ASN A 199 9.85 -2.11 23.54
C ASN A 199 9.27 -1.16 24.60
N ASP A 200 10.06 -0.20 25.10
CA ASP A 200 9.60 0.87 26.00
C ASP A 200 9.06 2.05 25.16
N PRO A 201 7.76 2.37 25.22
CA PRO A 201 7.19 3.47 24.44
C PRO A 201 7.70 4.85 24.87
N SER A 202 8.19 5.00 26.11
CA SER A 202 8.80 6.26 26.60
C SER A 202 10.23 6.46 26.10
N ALA A 203 10.91 5.39 25.65
CA ALA A 203 12.23 5.43 25.03
C ALA A 203 12.19 5.71 23.51
N TYR A 204 11.00 5.75 22.90
CA TYR A 204 10.78 5.95 21.47
C TYR A 204 11.53 7.18 20.91
N ALA A 205 12.26 6.97 19.82
CA ALA A 205 12.86 8.02 19.00
C ALA A 205 12.45 7.94 17.52
N GLY A 206 12.24 6.73 16.98
CA GLY A 206 11.83 6.51 15.59
C GLY A 206 11.03 5.22 15.39
N LEU A 207 10.21 5.18 14.34
CA LEU A 207 9.50 3.97 13.93
C LEU A 207 10.42 3.08 13.10
N LEU A 208 10.33 1.76 13.30
CA LEU A 208 10.97 0.82 12.39
C LEU A 208 10.16 0.70 11.08
N PRO A 209 10.84 0.60 9.91
CA PRO A 209 10.18 0.28 8.66
C PRO A 209 9.48 -1.08 8.73
N LEU A 210 8.45 -1.30 7.92
CA LEU A 210 7.72 -2.56 7.93
C LEU A 210 8.63 -3.74 7.56
N GLY A 211 8.71 -4.71 8.46
CA GLY A 211 9.72 -5.76 8.46
C GLY A 211 10.76 -5.61 9.58
N GLY A 212 10.71 -4.55 10.39
CA GLY A 212 11.56 -4.39 11.56
C GLY A 212 13.01 -4.06 11.21
N SER A 213 13.94 -4.90 11.66
CA SER A 213 15.38 -4.75 11.41
C SER A 213 15.79 -5.33 10.05
N GLU A 214 17.07 -5.23 9.67
CA GLU A 214 17.56 -5.86 8.44
C GLU A 214 17.37 -7.40 8.45
N GLU A 215 17.51 -8.06 9.60
CA GLU A 215 17.39 -9.52 9.73
C GLU A 215 15.95 -10.01 9.43
N SER A 216 14.94 -9.28 9.93
CA SER A 216 13.51 -9.47 9.63
C SER A 216 13.06 -8.76 8.34
N SER A 217 14.02 -8.15 7.63
CA SER A 217 13.90 -7.53 6.31
C SER A 217 13.11 -6.21 6.21
N GLY A 218 13.24 -5.34 7.20
CA GLY A 218 12.73 -3.96 7.22
C GLY A 218 13.26 -3.06 6.09
N TYR A 219 14.40 -3.41 5.47
CA TYR A 219 14.90 -2.73 4.26
C TYR A 219 13.86 -2.64 3.12
N LYS A 220 12.88 -3.55 3.12
CA LYS A 220 11.77 -3.58 2.15
C LYS A 220 10.65 -2.59 2.49
N GLY A 221 10.27 -2.48 3.77
CA GLY A 221 9.37 -1.41 4.21
C GLY A 221 9.98 -0.01 4.00
N TYR A 222 11.29 0.12 4.16
CA TYR A 222 12.03 1.34 3.82
C TYR A 222 11.99 1.59 2.29
N GLY A 223 12.21 0.55 1.48
CA GLY A 223 12.02 0.62 0.03
C GLY A 223 10.61 1.08 -0.38
N LEU A 224 9.56 0.57 0.26
CA LEU A 224 8.18 1.01 0.04
C LEU A 224 7.96 2.47 0.47
N ALA A 225 8.56 2.94 1.56
CA ALA A 225 8.51 4.35 1.95
C ALA A 225 9.17 5.24 0.88
N MET A 226 10.38 4.92 0.45
CA MET A 226 11.09 5.64 -0.62
C MET A 226 10.30 5.61 -1.95
N MET A 227 9.67 4.49 -2.29
CA MET A 227 8.80 4.36 -3.48
C MET A 227 7.65 5.38 -3.44
N VAL A 228 7.03 5.58 -2.28
CA VAL A 228 5.93 6.55 -2.12
C VAL A 228 6.44 7.99 -2.06
N GLU A 229 7.59 8.24 -1.42
CA GLU A 229 8.27 9.54 -1.43
C GLU A 229 8.59 10.00 -2.87
N VAL A 230 9.05 9.08 -3.73
CA VAL A 230 9.28 9.32 -5.17
C VAL A 230 7.98 9.69 -5.89
N LEU A 231 6.91 8.93 -5.67
CA LEU A 231 5.61 9.15 -6.33
C LEU A 231 4.88 10.41 -5.84
N CYS A 232 5.07 10.80 -4.59
CA CYS A 232 4.27 11.84 -3.93
C CYS A 232 5.03 13.15 -3.76
N GLY A 233 6.26 13.13 -3.25
CA GLY A 233 7.10 14.32 -3.09
C GLY A 233 7.83 14.69 -4.39
N ILE A 234 8.69 13.78 -4.86
CA ILE A 234 9.62 14.03 -5.97
C ILE A 234 8.90 14.29 -7.30
N LEU A 235 7.90 13.47 -7.64
CA LEU A 235 7.14 13.57 -8.89
C LEU A 235 6.21 14.80 -8.95
N SER A 236 5.59 15.19 -7.83
CA SER A 236 4.70 16.35 -7.76
C SER A 236 5.44 17.69 -7.61
N GLY A 237 6.69 17.68 -7.12
CA GLY A 237 7.41 18.89 -6.75
C GLY A 237 6.94 19.50 -5.43
N ALA A 238 6.47 18.67 -4.50
CA ALA A 238 6.16 19.04 -3.12
C ALA A 238 7.41 18.96 -2.21
N ASN A 239 7.26 19.25 -0.91
CA ASN A 239 8.32 18.95 0.05
C ASN A 239 8.45 17.44 0.23
N PHE A 240 9.68 16.97 0.47
CA PHE A 240 10.01 15.57 0.69
C PHE A 240 10.95 15.39 1.88
N GLY A 241 10.90 14.21 2.52
CA GLY A 241 11.79 13.80 3.60
C GLY A 241 11.90 14.83 4.74
N PRO A 242 13.11 15.20 5.21
CA PRO A 242 13.31 16.10 6.36
C PRO A 242 12.83 17.55 6.12
N ASN A 243 12.51 17.93 4.88
CA ASN A 243 11.97 19.26 4.57
C ASN A 243 10.49 19.40 4.98
N ILE A 244 9.78 18.28 5.17
CA ILE A 244 8.40 18.23 5.66
C ILE A 244 8.38 18.62 7.16
N ARG A 245 7.36 19.38 7.59
CA ARG A 245 7.18 19.74 9.01
C ARG A 245 6.70 18.56 9.84
N THR A 246 7.07 18.50 11.12
CA THR A 246 6.41 17.54 12.03
C THR A 246 4.96 17.98 12.27
N TRP A 247 4.07 17.03 12.55
CA TRP A 247 2.65 17.30 12.83
C TRP A 247 2.38 18.13 14.12
N LYS A 248 3.42 18.42 14.91
CA LYS A 248 3.36 19.28 16.11
C LYS A 248 4.04 20.65 15.89
N ASP A 249 4.66 20.87 14.73
CA ASP A 249 5.23 22.15 14.28
C ASP A 249 4.12 22.97 13.58
N PHE A 250 3.82 24.13 14.15
CA PHE A 250 2.84 25.09 13.62
C PHE A 250 3.49 26.45 13.26
N GLU A 251 4.77 26.46 12.89
CA GLU A 251 5.50 27.67 12.48
C GLU A 251 5.69 27.76 10.96
N LYS A 252 5.75 26.62 10.25
CA LYS A 252 5.85 26.56 8.78
C LYS A 252 4.67 25.82 8.12
N VAL A 253 4.49 26.02 6.81
CA VAL A 253 3.51 25.27 6.00
C VAL A 253 3.98 23.83 5.76
N ALA A 254 3.05 22.91 5.46
CA ALA A 254 3.40 21.50 5.23
C ALA A 254 3.98 21.24 3.83
N ASN A 255 3.33 21.78 2.79
CA ASN A 255 3.57 21.45 1.37
C ASN A 255 3.69 19.93 1.14
N LEU A 256 2.70 19.16 1.61
CA LEU A 256 2.68 17.71 1.38
C LEU A 256 2.38 17.41 -0.09
N GLY A 257 3.07 16.41 -0.60
CA GLY A 257 2.76 15.77 -1.87
C GLY A 257 1.76 14.62 -1.70
N GLN A 258 0.97 14.33 -2.73
CA GLN A 258 0.04 13.19 -2.76
C GLN A 258 0.00 12.58 -4.17
N CYS A 259 -0.35 11.29 -4.27
CA CYS A 259 -0.56 10.61 -5.55
C CYS A 259 -1.88 9.81 -5.53
N PHE A 260 -2.65 9.93 -6.61
CA PHE A 260 -3.93 9.26 -6.83
C PHE A 260 -3.93 8.59 -8.21
N ILE A 261 -4.02 7.27 -8.25
CA ILE A 261 -4.07 6.48 -9.48
C ILE A 261 -5.40 5.74 -9.50
N ALA A 262 -6.23 5.95 -10.52
CA ALA A 262 -7.47 5.21 -10.77
C ALA A 262 -7.37 4.43 -12.08
N ILE A 263 -7.89 3.21 -12.12
CA ILE A 263 -7.80 2.27 -13.25
C ILE A 263 -9.18 1.68 -13.50
N ASN A 264 -9.67 1.73 -14.74
CA ASN A 264 -10.90 1.02 -15.13
C ASN A 264 -10.56 -0.46 -15.45
N PRO A 265 -11.06 -1.45 -14.69
CA PRO A 265 -10.83 -2.86 -14.99
C PRO A 265 -11.42 -3.28 -16.36
N GLU A 266 -12.49 -2.63 -16.83
CA GLU A 266 -13.08 -2.87 -18.16
C GLU A 266 -12.13 -2.54 -19.32
N ALA A 267 -11.06 -1.76 -19.08
CA ALA A 267 -10.02 -1.51 -20.07
C ALA A 267 -9.12 -2.74 -20.32
N PHE A 268 -9.17 -3.74 -19.43
CA PHE A 268 -8.33 -4.95 -19.45
C PHE A 268 -9.18 -6.20 -19.71
N ALA A 269 -9.09 -7.26 -18.90
CA ALA A 269 -9.83 -8.50 -19.12
C ALA A 269 -11.18 -8.52 -18.41
N ASP A 270 -12.24 -8.81 -19.18
CA ASP A 270 -13.63 -8.88 -18.72
C ASP A 270 -13.82 -9.89 -17.56
N GLY A 271 -14.84 -9.70 -16.71
CA GLY A 271 -15.10 -10.57 -15.55
C GLY A 271 -14.14 -10.36 -14.37
N PHE A 272 -13.77 -9.10 -14.10
CA PHE A 272 -12.88 -8.74 -12.99
C PHE A 272 -13.49 -9.08 -11.62
N SER A 273 -14.75 -8.68 -11.39
CA SER A 273 -15.45 -8.86 -10.11
C SER A 273 -15.65 -10.34 -9.75
N GLU A 274 -15.93 -11.21 -10.72
CA GLU A 274 -15.89 -12.68 -10.59
C GLU A 274 -14.60 -13.14 -9.92
N ARG A 275 -13.46 -12.87 -10.57
CA ARG A 275 -12.14 -13.33 -10.13
C ARG A 275 -11.74 -12.70 -8.79
N MET A 276 -12.14 -11.45 -8.56
CA MET A 276 -11.92 -10.74 -7.29
C MET A 276 -12.65 -11.44 -6.13
N SER A 277 -13.92 -11.82 -6.31
CA SER A 277 -14.66 -12.62 -5.33
C SER A 277 -14.05 -14.01 -5.15
N ASP A 278 -13.72 -14.73 -6.23
CA ASP A 278 -13.08 -16.05 -6.16
C ASP A 278 -11.77 -16.01 -5.32
N LEU A 279 -10.90 -15.03 -5.59
CA LEU A 279 -9.63 -14.84 -4.86
C LEU A 279 -9.86 -14.54 -3.37
N MET A 280 -10.90 -13.75 -3.05
CA MET A 280 -11.24 -13.43 -1.67
C MET A 280 -11.78 -14.65 -0.93
N ASP A 281 -12.70 -15.36 -1.53
CA ASP A 281 -13.36 -16.50 -0.91
C ASP A 281 -12.41 -17.69 -0.73
N TYR A 282 -11.48 -17.93 -1.66
CA TYR A 282 -10.40 -18.91 -1.46
C TYR A 282 -9.61 -18.66 -0.17
N CYS A 283 -9.43 -17.40 0.23
CA CYS A 283 -8.63 -17.04 1.39
C CYS A 283 -9.46 -16.89 2.68
N ARG A 284 -10.74 -16.56 2.57
CA ARG A 284 -11.70 -16.61 3.70
C ARG A 284 -12.03 -18.04 4.14
N GLN A 285 -11.99 -19.01 3.21
CA GLN A 285 -12.37 -20.41 3.42
C GLN A 285 -11.24 -21.31 3.98
N LEU A 286 -10.03 -20.78 4.16
CA LEU A 286 -8.88 -21.54 4.67
C LEU A 286 -9.04 -21.93 6.15
N ASP A 287 -8.46 -23.07 6.52
CA ASP A 287 -8.42 -23.50 7.92
C ASP A 287 -7.62 -22.48 8.77
N PRO A 288 -8.22 -21.91 9.84
CA PRO A 288 -7.50 -21.06 10.77
C PRO A 288 -6.64 -21.89 11.72
N VAL A 289 -5.42 -21.41 12.00
CA VAL A 289 -4.49 -22.01 12.98
C VAL A 289 -5.06 -21.94 14.39
N GLU A 290 -5.84 -20.90 14.70
CA GLU A 290 -6.52 -20.73 15.98
C GLU A 290 -8.05 -20.83 15.81
N PRO A 291 -8.71 -21.85 16.38
CA PRO A 291 -10.16 -22.02 16.29
C PRO A 291 -10.92 -20.79 16.83
N GLY A 292 -11.77 -20.20 15.97
CA GLY A 292 -12.52 -18.98 16.28
C GLY A 292 -11.85 -17.67 15.82
N VAL A 293 -10.66 -17.73 15.21
CA VAL A 293 -9.91 -16.55 14.73
C VAL A 293 -9.72 -16.64 13.20
N PRO A 294 -10.70 -16.19 12.38
CA PRO A 294 -10.77 -16.50 10.94
C PRO A 294 -9.73 -15.80 10.04
N VAL A 295 -9.59 -16.30 8.80
CA VAL A 295 -8.60 -15.96 7.75
C VAL A 295 -9.12 -14.88 6.75
N MET A 296 -8.24 -14.27 5.92
CA MET A 296 -8.06 -12.80 5.78
C MET A 296 -7.83 -12.26 4.32
N VAL A 297 -8.45 -11.11 3.88
CA VAL A 297 -8.51 -10.43 2.52
C VAL A 297 -8.80 -8.84 2.33
N ALA A 298 -7.98 -7.90 2.85
CA ALA A 298 -7.98 -6.35 2.86
C ALA A 298 -9.13 -5.43 3.41
N GLY A 299 -8.96 -4.84 4.65
CA GLY A 299 -9.88 -4.23 5.69
C GLY A 299 -10.64 -4.90 6.96
N ASP A 300 -10.58 -6.15 7.51
CA ASP A 300 -11.68 -6.72 8.38
C ASP A 300 -11.99 -5.99 9.67
N PRO A 301 -10.95 -5.62 10.45
CA PRO A 301 -11.16 -4.87 11.67
C PRO A 301 -12.11 -3.71 11.40
N GLU A 302 -12.06 -3.16 10.19
CA GLU A 302 -12.92 -2.10 9.71
C GLU A 302 -14.37 -2.58 9.32
N ARG A 303 -14.65 -3.67 8.55
CA ARG A 303 -16.05 -4.13 8.20
C ARG A 303 -16.81 -4.44 9.48
N ASN A 304 -16.19 -5.27 10.31
CA ASN A 304 -16.75 -5.71 11.58
C ASN A 304 -16.96 -4.54 12.56
N HIS A 305 -16.26 -3.41 12.37
CA HIS A 305 -16.40 -2.19 13.17
C HIS A 305 -17.45 -1.21 12.62
N VAL A 306 -17.56 -1.05 11.30
CA VAL A 306 -18.71 -0.36 10.67
C VAL A 306 -20.01 -1.04 11.11
N ASP A 307 -20.03 -2.37 11.01
CA ASP A 307 -21.13 -3.23 11.45
C ASP A 307 -21.38 -3.18 12.97
N LEU A 308 -20.33 -2.93 13.78
CA LEU A 308 -20.45 -2.65 15.21
C LEU A 308 -21.10 -1.28 15.48
N CYS A 309 -20.67 -0.22 14.79
CA CYS A 309 -21.23 1.12 14.91
C CYS A 309 -22.72 1.12 14.55
N LYS A 310 -23.09 0.44 13.44
CA LYS A 310 -24.50 0.23 13.05
C LYS A 310 -25.31 -0.49 14.12
N ARG A 311 -24.80 -1.59 14.71
CA ARG A 311 -25.46 -2.30 15.82
C ARG A 311 -25.60 -1.48 17.10
N LEU A 312 -24.71 -0.53 17.34
CA LEU A 312 -24.73 0.36 18.50
C LEU A 312 -25.56 1.64 18.27
N GLY A 313 -25.90 1.97 17.02
CA GLY A 313 -26.57 3.23 16.66
C GLY A 313 -25.62 4.45 16.66
N GLY A 314 -24.31 4.21 16.53
CA GLY A 314 -23.27 5.23 16.55
C GLY A 314 -21.90 4.67 16.93
N ILE A 315 -20.88 5.53 16.89
CA ILE A 315 -19.49 5.17 17.12
C ILE A 315 -19.22 5.03 18.63
N PRO A 316 -18.64 3.90 19.10
CA PRO A 316 -18.23 3.76 20.49
C PRO A 316 -16.92 4.53 20.76
N TYR A 317 -16.95 5.47 21.70
CA TYR A 317 -15.77 6.17 22.18
C TYR A 317 -15.52 5.89 23.67
N HIS A 318 -14.29 5.54 24.01
CA HIS A 318 -13.84 5.50 25.41
C HIS A 318 -13.89 6.90 26.03
N GLN A 319 -14.43 7.03 27.25
CA GLN A 319 -14.76 8.31 27.90
C GLN A 319 -13.68 9.40 27.80
N ASN A 320 -12.40 9.03 27.97
CA ASN A 320 -11.28 9.98 27.89
C ASN A 320 -11.15 10.69 26.53
N GLN A 321 -11.54 10.04 25.42
CA GLN A 321 -11.53 10.66 24.08
C GLN A 321 -12.61 11.75 23.97
N ILE A 322 -13.80 11.48 24.51
CA ILE A 322 -14.92 12.43 24.56
C ILE A 322 -14.55 13.62 25.46
N SER A 323 -13.99 13.35 26.64
CA SER A 323 -13.47 14.40 27.53
C SER A 323 -12.42 15.27 26.84
N PHE A 324 -11.54 14.69 26.02
CA PHE A 324 -10.57 15.44 25.22
C PHE A 324 -11.24 16.31 24.14
N ALA A 325 -12.21 15.78 23.39
CA ALA A 325 -13.00 16.52 22.40
C ALA A 325 -13.76 17.71 23.02
N VAL A 326 -14.39 17.50 24.19
CA VAL A 326 -15.05 18.57 24.95
C VAL A 326 -14.04 19.60 25.47
N ILE A 327 -12.85 19.18 25.90
CA ILE A 327 -11.78 20.10 26.30
C ILE A 327 -11.29 20.96 25.13
N ILE A 328 -11.21 20.43 23.90
CA ILE A 328 -10.85 21.21 22.70
C ILE A 328 -11.88 22.33 22.47
N CYS A 329 -13.17 22.03 22.59
CA CYS A 329 -14.22 23.06 22.53
C CYS A 329 -14.12 24.09 23.67
N SER A 330 -13.78 23.67 24.89
CA SER A 330 -13.63 24.59 26.04
C SER A 330 -12.51 25.64 25.86
N LYS A 331 -11.59 25.43 24.91
CA LYS A 331 -10.54 26.40 24.51
C LYS A 331 -11.00 27.43 23.46
N MET A 332 -12.29 27.48 23.11
CA MET A 332 -12.87 28.40 22.13
C MET A 332 -13.79 29.44 22.82
N ALA A 333 -13.25 30.65 23.06
CA ALA A 333 -13.96 31.91 23.36
C ALA A 333 -15.02 31.97 24.52
N THR A 334 -14.61 32.60 25.63
CA THR A 334 -15.39 33.48 26.53
C THR A 334 -16.92 33.32 26.70
N ALA A 335 -17.31 32.81 27.88
CA ALA A 335 -18.37 33.33 28.77
C ALA A 335 -19.85 33.40 28.31
N GLY A 336 -20.64 32.38 28.72
CA GLY A 336 -22.11 32.42 28.77
C GLY A 336 -22.71 31.14 29.41
N LYS A 337 -23.92 31.21 29.99
CA LYS A 337 -24.66 30.03 30.54
C LYS A 337 -26.15 30.11 30.16
N LEU A 338 -26.77 29.01 29.70
CA LEU A 338 -27.97 28.34 30.28
C LEU A 338 -28.38 27.07 29.49
N ILE A 339 -29.50 26.42 29.84
CA ILE A 339 -29.92 25.06 29.43
C ILE A 339 -31.43 25.03 29.08
N VAL A 340 -31.86 24.29 28.05
CA VAL A 340 -33.26 23.83 27.79
C VAL A 340 -33.25 22.46 27.04
N PRO A 341 -34.18 21.48 27.25
CA PRO A 341 -34.02 20.10 26.76
C PRO A 341 -35.09 19.50 25.79
N GLU A 342 -34.58 18.86 24.74
CA GLU A 342 -34.99 17.58 24.09
C GLU A 342 -36.42 17.34 23.54
N LYS A 343 -37.51 17.65 24.24
CA LYS A 343 -38.81 16.98 23.99
C LYS A 343 -39.42 17.19 22.59
N ASP A 344 -39.21 18.35 21.97
CA ASP A 344 -40.09 18.83 20.89
C ASP A 344 -39.62 18.49 19.46
N VAL A 345 -38.45 17.87 19.27
CA VAL A 345 -37.88 17.58 17.94
C VAL A 345 -38.45 16.30 17.30
N HIS A 346 -38.54 15.20 18.06
CA HIS A 346 -38.86 13.87 17.50
C HIS A 346 -40.27 13.79 16.87
N SER A 347 -41.22 14.59 17.34
CA SER A 347 -42.58 14.65 16.77
C SER A 347 -42.69 15.55 15.53
N PHE A 348 -41.64 16.28 15.14
CA PHE A 348 -41.66 17.18 13.99
C PHE A 348 -41.23 16.46 12.70
N ILE A 349 -40.08 15.76 12.76
CA ILE A 349 -39.40 15.17 11.58
C ILE A 349 -40.29 14.18 10.81
N ILE A 350 -41.00 13.30 11.51
CA ILE A 350 -41.90 12.29 10.88
C ILE A 350 -42.95 12.97 9.99
N ARG A 351 -43.56 14.06 10.47
CA ARG A 351 -44.59 14.80 9.73
C ARG A 351 -44.03 15.62 8.56
N CYS A 352 -42.78 16.08 8.64
CA CYS A 352 -42.11 16.79 7.55
C CYS A 352 -41.80 15.88 6.36
N LEU A 353 -41.43 14.62 6.60
CA LEU A 353 -41.07 13.66 5.55
C LEU A 353 -42.31 13.11 4.83
N GLU A 354 -43.42 12.87 5.55
CA GLU A 354 -44.70 12.49 4.93
C GLU A 354 -45.31 13.64 4.10
N ALA A 355 -45.15 14.89 4.53
CA ALA A 355 -45.78 16.06 3.92
C ALA A 355 -45.24 16.46 2.53
N ILE A 356 -44.14 15.86 2.05
CA ILE A 356 -43.55 16.11 0.73
C ILE A 356 -43.51 14.88 -0.20
N GLY A 357 -44.18 13.78 0.19
CA GLY A 357 -44.64 12.75 -0.76
C GLY A 357 -43.69 11.56 -1.06
N THR A 358 -42.64 11.34 -0.27
CA THR A 358 -41.75 10.18 -0.42
C THR A 358 -42.40 8.90 0.13
N ASN A 359 -42.26 7.75 -0.55
CA ASN A 359 -42.77 6.46 -0.07
C ASN A 359 -41.84 5.80 0.99
N THR A 360 -42.40 4.92 1.81
CA THR A 360 -41.72 4.31 2.96
C THR A 360 -40.70 3.21 2.60
N GLU A 361 -40.62 2.77 1.35
CA GLU A 361 -39.65 1.76 0.89
C GLU A 361 -38.32 2.38 0.44
N HIS A 362 -38.37 3.55 -0.22
CA HIS A 362 -37.15 4.28 -0.63
C HIS A 362 -36.28 4.67 0.58
N ALA A 363 -36.90 4.94 1.73
CA ALA A 363 -36.21 5.21 3.00
C ALA A 363 -35.53 3.96 3.63
N LYS A 364 -35.82 2.75 3.13
CA LYS A 364 -35.15 1.51 3.57
C LYS A 364 -34.02 1.06 2.65
N ALA A 365 -34.19 1.22 1.34
CA ALA A 365 -33.22 0.76 0.34
C ALA A 365 -31.81 1.39 0.48
N LEU A 366 -31.67 2.54 1.15
CA LEU A 366 -30.39 3.20 1.39
C LEU A 366 -29.55 2.53 2.52
N ALA A 367 -30.16 1.68 3.36
CA ALA A 367 -29.49 1.10 4.53
C ALA A 367 -28.51 -0.03 4.19
N ASP A 368 -28.80 -0.80 3.13
CA ASP A 368 -28.15 -2.09 2.87
C ASP A 368 -26.76 -1.95 2.22
N ALA A 369 -26.51 -0.87 1.46
CA ALA A 369 -25.34 -0.73 0.57
C ALA A 369 -23.99 -0.47 1.28
N LEU A 370 -23.99 -0.03 2.55
CA LEU A 370 -22.82 0.58 3.20
C LEU A 370 -22.12 -0.34 4.21
N THR A 371 -22.11 -1.66 4.02
CA THR A 371 -21.72 -2.63 5.08
C THR A 371 -20.51 -3.51 4.73
N CYS A 372 -20.04 -3.50 3.48
CA CYS A 372 -18.98 -4.39 2.99
C CYS A 372 -17.65 -3.69 2.63
N ALA A 373 -17.27 -2.61 3.33
CA ALA A 373 -16.14 -1.70 3.00
C ALA A 373 -14.67 -2.22 3.11
N ASP A 374 -14.45 -3.42 3.67
CA ASP A 374 -13.22 -3.77 4.42
C ASP A 374 -12.89 -5.30 4.89
N THR A 375 -11.81 -6.04 4.47
CA THR A 375 -11.28 -7.42 4.93
C THR A 375 -9.70 -7.85 5.22
N ARG A 376 -8.65 -7.14 5.77
CA ARG A 376 -7.12 -7.29 6.11
C ARG A 376 -5.87 -7.22 5.08
N GLY A 377 -4.94 -6.20 5.11
CA GLY A 377 -3.74 -5.88 4.16
C GLY A 377 -2.47 -6.82 4.18
N ILE A 378 -1.11 -6.64 3.89
CA ILE A 378 -0.07 -5.91 3.00
C ILE A 378 1.09 -6.90 2.39
N TYR A 379 2.34 -6.78 1.83
CA TYR A 379 3.27 -7.93 1.28
C TYR A 379 4.87 -7.57 1.23
N SER A 380 5.93 -8.47 1.10
CA SER A 380 7.41 -8.09 0.76
C SER A 380 8.69 -8.84 0.10
N HIS A 381 9.07 -10.15 0.12
CA HIS A 381 10.41 -10.70 -0.34
C HIS A 381 10.43 -11.64 -1.59
N GLY A 382 11.47 -11.56 -2.47
CA GLY A 382 11.69 -12.37 -3.69
C GLY A 382 13.00 -13.18 -3.86
N LEU A 383 13.94 -12.68 -4.67
CA LEU A 383 14.52 -13.39 -5.82
C LEU A 383 15.78 -14.25 -5.54
N SER A 384 15.85 -15.48 -6.10
CA SER A 384 16.90 -16.47 -5.78
C SER A 384 16.97 -17.71 -6.73
N ARG A 385 16.42 -17.61 -7.95
CA ARG A 385 15.88 -18.78 -8.68
C ARG A 385 16.62 -19.24 -9.95
N ILE A 386 17.74 -18.63 -10.33
CA ILE A 386 18.33 -18.77 -11.68
C ILE A 386 18.62 -20.22 -12.13
N GLY A 387 19.00 -21.12 -11.21
CA GLY A 387 19.34 -22.52 -11.55
C GLY A 387 18.17 -23.38 -12.06
N LEU A 388 16.92 -22.92 -11.96
CA LEU A 388 15.74 -23.68 -12.40
C LEU A 388 15.43 -23.54 -13.90
N TYR A 389 15.75 -22.41 -14.53
CA TYR A 389 15.22 -22.07 -15.87
C TYR A 389 15.58 -23.07 -16.96
N VAL A 390 16.79 -23.63 -16.95
CA VAL A 390 17.27 -24.52 -18.02
C VAL A 390 16.49 -25.85 -18.04
N LYS A 391 16.05 -26.34 -16.87
CA LYS A 391 15.35 -27.62 -16.73
C LYS A 391 13.89 -27.57 -17.22
N CYS A 392 13.32 -26.37 -17.36
CA CYS A 392 11.96 -26.18 -17.90
C CYS A 392 11.94 -26.22 -19.43
N LEU A 393 13.01 -25.77 -20.09
CA LEU A 393 13.17 -25.82 -21.55
C LEU A 393 13.37 -27.27 -22.05
N GLU A 394 14.12 -28.09 -21.31
CA GLU A 394 14.31 -29.53 -21.61
C GLU A 394 13.01 -30.33 -21.72
N ASN A 395 11.96 -29.93 -20.98
CA ASN A 395 10.74 -30.71 -20.79
C ASN A 395 9.53 -30.22 -21.61
N LYS A 396 9.68 -29.21 -22.49
CA LYS A 396 8.57 -28.55 -23.21
C LYS A 396 7.44 -28.00 -22.32
N ALA A 397 7.74 -27.68 -21.05
CA ALA A 397 6.82 -26.99 -20.15
C ALA A 397 6.71 -25.48 -20.45
N ILE A 398 7.48 -25.00 -21.42
CA ILE A 398 7.54 -23.63 -21.95
C ILE A 398 7.63 -23.78 -23.48
N SER A 399 7.04 -22.86 -24.24
CA SER A 399 7.18 -22.81 -25.71
C SER A 399 8.66 -22.63 -26.12
N ASP A 400 9.05 -23.22 -27.26
CA ASP A 400 10.42 -23.07 -27.81
C ASP A 400 10.65 -21.72 -28.53
N GLY A 401 9.59 -20.92 -28.68
CA GLY A 401 9.65 -19.57 -29.23
C GLY A 401 9.82 -19.49 -30.75
N GLN A 402 9.77 -20.62 -31.48
CA GLN A 402 9.95 -20.59 -32.94
C GLN A 402 8.68 -20.15 -33.69
N GLY A 403 8.54 -18.83 -33.83
CA GLY A 403 7.54 -18.21 -34.73
C GLY A 403 6.23 -17.79 -34.08
N VAL A 404 6.20 -17.63 -32.75
CA VAL A 404 5.04 -17.10 -32.02
C VAL A 404 5.46 -15.89 -31.19
N GLU A 405 5.01 -14.70 -31.60
CA GLU A 405 5.29 -13.41 -30.96
C GLU A 405 4.17 -13.01 -29.97
N PRO A 406 4.44 -12.13 -28.99
CA PRO A 406 3.38 -11.49 -28.19
C PRO A 406 2.43 -10.66 -29.08
N SER A 407 1.14 -10.63 -28.73
CA SER A 407 0.12 -9.87 -29.47
C SER A 407 -0.68 -8.94 -28.57
N ILE A 408 -1.07 -7.77 -29.10
CA ILE A 408 -1.95 -6.83 -28.39
C ILE A 408 -3.39 -7.33 -28.56
N VAL A 409 -4.06 -7.59 -27.44
CA VAL A 409 -5.47 -8.04 -27.38
C VAL A 409 -6.40 -6.82 -27.27
N LYS A 410 -6.14 -6.02 -26.23
CA LYS A 410 -6.77 -4.77 -25.77
C LYS A 410 -5.85 -3.58 -25.98
N GLU A 411 -6.19 -2.45 -26.62
CA GLU A 411 -5.43 -1.19 -26.36
C GLU A 411 -6.26 0.08 -26.48
N ASN A 412 -5.83 1.12 -25.78
CA ASN A 412 -6.30 2.50 -25.96
C ASN A 412 -5.09 3.46 -25.98
N ILE A 413 -5.31 4.76 -25.77
CA ILE A 413 -4.24 5.77 -25.80
C ILE A 413 -3.16 5.58 -24.71
N SER A 414 -3.51 5.03 -23.55
CA SER A 414 -2.65 4.92 -22.36
C SER A 414 -2.49 3.50 -21.80
N THR A 415 -3.38 2.56 -22.10
CA THR A 415 -3.30 1.16 -21.65
C THR A 415 -3.15 0.17 -22.82
N ALA A 416 -2.67 -1.03 -22.52
CA ALA A 416 -2.74 -2.20 -23.39
C ALA A 416 -2.79 -3.50 -22.57
N LEU A 417 -3.51 -4.50 -23.09
CA LEU A 417 -3.50 -5.89 -22.67
C LEU A 417 -2.77 -6.70 -23.76
N VAL A 418 -1.76 -7.47 -23.36
CA VAL A 418 -0.90 -8.26 -24.26
C VAL A 418 -1.06 -9.74 -23.94
N ASP A 419 -1.34 -10.57 -24.95
CA ASP A 419 -1.22 -12.02 -24.83
C ASP A 419 0.26 -12.39 -24.99
N GLY A 420 0.77 -13.08 -23.97
CA GLY A 420 2.14 -13.59 -23.94
C GLY A 420 2.34 -14.89 -24.72
N ASN A 421 1.29 -15.51 -25.28
CA ASN A 421 1.32 -16.76 -26.04
C ASN A 421 2.10 -17.91 -25.35
N ASN A 422 2.10 -17.91 -24.01
CA ASN A 422 2.85 -18.85 -23.16
C ASN A 422 4.36 -18.96 -23.46
N ILE A 423 4.99 -17.85 -23.90
CA ILE A 423 6.46 -17.75 -24.03
C ILE A 423 7.11 -17.34 -22.70
N LEU A 424 8.44 -17.20 -22.68
CA LEU A 424 9.19 -16.81 -21.48
C LEU A 424 8.77 -15.44 -20.91
N GLY A 425 8.32 -15.41 -19.66
CA GLY A 425 7.90 -14.20 -18.93
C GLY A 425 8.85 -12.99 -19.00
N PRO A 426 10.20 -13.14 -18.98
CA PRO A 426 11.11 -12.02 -19.19
C PRO A 426 11.06 -11.41 -20.61
N ALA A 427 10.74 -12.20 -21.63
CA ALA A 427 10.59 -11.71 -23.01
C ALA A 427 9.26 -10.96 -23.18
N ILE A 428 8.17 -11.50 -22.63
CA ILE A 428 6.86 -10.83 -22.56
C ILE A 428 7.00 -9.50 -21.83
N GLY A 429 7.63 -9.52 -20.64
CA GLY A 429 7.82 -8.31 -19.83
C GLY A 429 8.66 -7.24 -20.51
N LYS A 430 9.69 -7.63 -21.28
CA LYS A 430 10.43 -6.67 -22.12
C LYS A 430 9.52 -6.04 -23.19
N PHE A 431 8.76 -6.84 -23.93
CA PHE A 431 7.84 -6.33 -24.96
C PHE A 431 6.78 -5.40 -24.37
N ALA A 432 6.16 -5.79 -23.25
CA ALA A 432 5.14 -5.00 -22.56
C ALA A 432 5.70 -3.68 -22.00
N MET A 433 6.92 -3.69 -21.43
CA MET A 433 7.58 -2.47 -20.96
C MET A 433 8.02 -1.58 -22.13
N ASP A 434 8.53 -2.12 -23.23
CA ASP A 434 8.85 -1.35 -24.45
C ASP A 434 7.59 -0.67 -25.02
N LEU A 435 6.44 -1.36 -25.01
CA LEU A 435 5.14 -0.81 -25.40
C LEU A 435 4.63 0.27 -24.44
N ALA A 436 4.75 0.05 -23.13
CA ALA A 436 4.37 1.03 -22.10
C ALA A 436 5.24 2.30 -22.21
N MET A 437 6.56 2.15 -22.34
CA MET A 437 7.48 3.26 -22.60
C MET A 437 7.13 4.00 -23.90
N LYS A 438 6.76 3.29 -24.97
CA LYS A 438 6.33 3.90 -26.24
C LYS A 438 5.04 4.71 -26.09
N LYS A 439 4.09 4.30 -25.26
CA LYS A 439 2.86 5.07 -24.96
C LYS A 439 3.12 6.27 -24.03
N ALA A 440 4.06 6.16 -23.10
CA ALA A 440 4.35 7.21 -22.13
C ALA A 440 5.26 8.34 -22.66
N LYS A 441 6.25 8.00 -23.50
CA LYS A 441 7.40 8.86 -23.82
C LYS A 441 7.06 10.02 -24.76
N HIS A 442 6.92 11.21 -24.18
CA HIS A 442 6.78 12.48 -24.90
C HIS A 442 7.95 13.44 -24.64
N SER A 443 8.51 13.42 -23.42
CA SER A 443 9.68 14.23 -23.02
C SER A 443 10.99 13.45 -23.16
N GLY A 444 10.94 12.15 -22.82
CA GLY A 444 12.14 11.35 -22.57
C GLY A 444 12.62 11.45 -21.12
N ILE A 445 13.38 10.44 -20.68
CA ILE A 445 13.50 10.03 -19.27
C ILE A 445 12.16 9.46 -18.76
N GLY A 446 12.20 8.45 -17.87
CA GLY A 446 11.01 7.72 -17.47
C GLY A 446 11.16 6.98 -16.14
N LEU A 447 10.07 6.92 -15.40
CA LEU A 447 9.85 6.18 -14.17
C LEU A 447 9.09 4.89 -14.51
N GLY A 448 9.54 3.73 -14.03
CA GLY A 448 8.96 2.43 -14.38
C GLY A 448 8.61 1.59 -13.14
N MET A 449 7.51 0.85 -13.19
CA MET A 449 7.12 -0.14 -12.20
C MET A 449 6.79 -1.49 -12.86
N ALA A 450 7.06 -2.59 -12.15
CA ALA A 450 6.81 -3.93 -12.63
C ALA A 450 6.31 -4.85 -11.50
N PHE A 451 5.37 -5.73 -11.85
CA PHE A 451 4.76 -6.70 -10.94
C PHE A 451 4.48 -8.02 -11.68
N THR A 452 4.48 -9.15 -10.97
CA THR A 452 3.99 -10.45 -11.48
C THR A 452 3.49 -11.30 -10.32
N ASN A 453 2.46 -12.13 -10.52
CA ASN A 453 2.13 -13.18 -9.55
C ASN A 453 3.00 -14.44 -9.78
N THR A 454 2.90 -15.42 -8.88
CA THR A 454 3.58 -16.72 -9.01
C THR A 454 2.91 -17.80 -8.16
N TYR A 455 3.33 -19.06 -8.31
CA TYR A 455 2.77 -20.21 -7.59
C TYR A 455 2.82 -20.07 -6.05
N SER A 456 1.84 -20.67 -5.38
CA SER A 456 1.60 -20.53 -3.94
C SER A 456 2.77 -20.92 -3.04
N MET A 457 3.15 -20.02 -2.13
CA MET A 457 4.29 -20.12 -1.20
C MET A 457 4.15 -19.28 0.08
N LEU A 458 3.40 -18.19 0.02
CA LEU A 458 3.06 -17.35 1.17
C LEU A 458 1.89 -17.98 1.92
N VAL A 459 2.00 -18.07 3.24
CA VAL A 459 0.90 -18.49 4.11
C VAL A 459 -0.03 -17.33 4.41
N SER A 460 -1.33 -17.54 4.30
CA SER A 460 -2.32 -16.50 4.61
C SER A 460 -2.27 -16.17 6.10
N THR A 461 -2.37 -14.89 6.48
CA THR A 461 -2.28 -14.53 7.91
C THR A 461 -3.38 -15.26 8.70
N ARG A 462 -3.03 -15.91 9.82
CA ARG A 462 -3.85 -16.84 10.63
C ARG A 462 -4.15 -18.21 10.01
N SER A 463 -3.74 -18.51 8.78
CA SER A 463 -3.69 -19.88 8.27
C SER A 463 -2.26 -20.39 8.18
N LYS A 464 -2.12 -21.70 8.01
CA LYS A 464 -0.88 -22.35 7.58
C LYS A 464 -0.88 -22.70 6.08
N GLU A 465 -2.04 -22.56 5.43
CA GLU A 465 -2.20 -22.86 4.02
C GLU A 465 -1.55 -21.80 3.14
N MET A 466 -0.90 -22.27 2.06
CA MET A 466 -0.28 -21.41 1.06
C MET A 466 -1.22 -21.23 -0.12
N VAL A 467 -1.85 -20.06 -0.23
CA VAL A 467 -2.67 -19.70 -1.42
C VAL A 467 -1.90 -18.83 -2.40
N LEU A 468 -1.08 -17.90 -1.90
CA LEU A 468 -0.53 -16.79 -2.69
C LEU A 468 0.97 -16.97 -2.93
N GLY A 469 1.48 -16.43 -4.03
CA GLY A 469 2.91 -16.51 -4.36
C GLY A 469 3.78 -15.47 -3.65
N THR A 470 5.07 -15.49 -4.00
CA THR A 470 6.03 -14.42 -3.65
C THR A 470 6.04 -13.26 -4.68
N ASN A 471 4.97 -13.15 -5.47
CA ASN A 471 4.40 -12.06 -6.30
C ASN A 471 5.09 -10.67 -6.37
N PRO A 472 6.25 -10.47 -7.02
CA PRO A 472 7.08 -9.26 -6.91
C PRO A 472 6.51 -7.86 -7.14
N ILE A 473 7.21 -6.86 -6.56
CA ILE A 473 6.99 -5.42 -6.67
C ILE A 473 8.34 -4.73 -6.96
N ALA A 474 8.47 -4.11 -8.12
CA ALA A 474 9.65 -3.32 -8.48
C ALA A 474 9.30 -1.89 -8.93
N LEU A 475 10.16 -0.93 -8.61
CA LEU A 475 10.15 0.44 -9.14
C LEU A 475 11.58 0.90 -9.47
N GLY A 476 11.78 1.42 -10.69
CA GLY A 476 13.04 2.01 -11.14
C GLY A 476 12.88 3.47 -11.58
N ALA A 477 13.75 4.35 -11.08
CA ALA A 477 13.77 5.77 -11.40
C ALA A 477 15.21 6.29 -11.63
N PRO A 478 15.50 6.99 -12.74
CA PRO A 478 16.82 7.55 -13.02
C PRO A 478 17.05 8.87 -12.27
N ALA A 479 18.28 9.06 -11.79
CA ALA A 479 18.76 10.30 -11.18
C ALA A 479 19.89 10.91 -12.05
N ASN A 480 20.51 12.01 -11.59
CA ASN A 480 21.63 12.63 -12.31
C ASN A 480 22.90 11.75 -12.30
N ASP A 481 23.84 12.07 -13.20
CA ASP A 481 25.17 11.45 -13.32
C ASP A 481 25.23 9.91 -13.45
N GLY A 482 24.10 9.29 -13.80
CA GLY A 482 23.97 7.83 -13.97
C GLY A 482 23.58 7.07 -12.71
N ASP A 483 23.31 7.75 -11.59
CA ASP A 483 22.73 7.13 -10.40
C ASP A 483 21.22 6.86 -10.59
N SER A 484 20.62 6.09 -9.70
CA SER A 484 19.21 5.66 -9.80
C SER A 484 18.64 5.18 -8.48
N PHE A 485 17.32 5.26 -8.34
CA PHE A 485 16.59 4.47 -7.35
C PHE A 485 16.10 3.18 -8.01
N VAL A 486 16.41 2.01 -7.44
CA VAL A 486 15.93 0.72 -7.94
C VAL A 486 15.45 -0.14 -6.78
N LEU A 487 14.15 -0.16 -6.55
CA LEU A 487 13.51 -1.15 -5.70
C LEU A 487 13.25 -2.42 -6.52
N ASP A 488 13.96 -3.50 -6.23
CA ASP A 488 13.52 -4.88 -6.49
C ASP A 488 13.26 -5.54 -5.13
N MET A 489 11.99 -5.56 -4.75
CA MET A 489 11.52 -6.39 -3.64
C MET A 489 10.46 -7.35 -4.18
N ALA A 490 10.00 -8.28 -3.35
CA ALA A 490 8.88 -9.10 -3.76
C ALA A 490 7.87 -9.25 -2.66
N THR A 491 7.44 -10.45 -2.23
CA THR A 491 6.27 -10.50 -1.34
C THR A 491 6.10 -11.41 -0.10
N THR A 492 7.01 -12.31 0.28
CA THR A 492 6.99 -12.98 1.62
C THR A 492 7.87 -12.28 2.67
N ALA A 493 8.14 -12.83 3.87
CA ALA A 493 9.16 -12.32 4.77
C ALA A 493 10.58 -12.49 4.18
N THR A 494 10.86 -13.71 3.70
CA THR A 494 12.15 -14.12 3.13
C THR A 494 12.00 -14.84 1.78
N ALA A 495 13.10 -14.97 1.04
CA ALA A 495 13.16 -15.76 -0.18
C ALA A 495 13.17 -17.26 0.12
N LEU A 496 12.43 -18.07 -0.66
CA LEU A 496 12.54 -19.53 -0.56
C LEU A 496 13.99 -20.01 -0.76
N GLY A 497 14.73 -19.42 -1.71
CA GLY A 497 16.14 -19.74 -1.92
C GLY A 497 17.08 -19.29 -0.79
N LYS A 498 16.71 -18.27 0.02
CA LYS A 498 17.46 -17.93 1.25
C LYS A 498 17.23 -18.99 2.35
N VAL A 499 16.02 -19.55 2.45
CA VAL A 499 15.71 -20.69 3.33
C VAL A 499 16.47 -21.94 2.87
N GLU A 500 16.38 -22.30 1.59
CA GLU A 500 17.08 -23.45 0.99
C GLU A 500 18.61 -23.34 1.17
N LEU A 501 19.18 -22.14 0.99
CA LEU A 501 20.61 -21.89 1.21
C LEU A 501 21.00 -22.05 2.69
N LYS A 502 20.23 -21.51 3.63
CA LYS A 502 20.49 -21.71 5.07
C LYS A 502 20.39 -23.18 5.46
N GLY A 503 19.44 -23.92 4.89
CA GLY A 503 19.34 -25.38 5.03
C GLY A 503 20.58 -26.12 4.53
N LYS A 504 21.09 -25.79 3.33
CA LYS A 504 22.36 -26.32 2.79
C LYS A 504 23.56 -26.01 3.69
N LEU A 505 23.61 -24.80 4.27
CA LEU A 505 24.70 -24.34 5.13
C LEU A 505 24.58 -24.81 6.59
N GLY A 506 23.53 -25.56 6.95
CA GLY A 506 23.28 -26.01 8.33
C GLY A 506 22.96 -24.86 9.31
N GLN A 507 22.52 -23.71 8.82
CA GLN A 507 22.23 -22.51 9.61
C GLN A 507 20.75 -22.44 9.99
N THR A 508 20.46 -21.86 11.16
CA THR A 508 19.10 -21.47 11.53
C THR A 508 18.59 -20.28 10.70
N LEU A 509 17.26 -20.20 10.57
CA LEU A 509 16.58 -19.02 10.04
C LEU A 509 16.49 -17.92 11.11
N PRO A 510 16.46 -16.63 10.72
CA PRO A 510 15.91 -15.54 11.52
C PRO A 510 14.46 -15.78 11.97
N GLY A 511 14.00 -14.97 12.93
CA GLY A 511 12.58 -14.92 13.29
C GLY A 511 11.73 -14.28 12.20
N GLY A 512 10.42 -14.53 12.23
CA GLY A 512 9.44 -14.00 11.28
C GLY A 512 9.58 -14.49 9.83
N TRP A 513 10.45 -15.47 9.54
CA TRP A 513 10.76 -15.90 8.16
C TRP A 513 9.82 -16.98 7.60
N ALA A 514 9.42 -17.98 8.39
CA ALA A 514 8.69 -19.15 7.93
C ALA A 514 7.89 -19.84 9.05
N ILE A 515 6.92 -20.68 8.67
CA ILE A 515 6.21 -21.60 9.56
C ILE A 515 6.53 -23.07 9.30
N ASP A 516 6.15 -23.92 10.25
CA ASP A 516 6.10 -25.39 10.15
C ASP A 516 4.71 -25.94 9.76
N HIS A 517 4.58 -27.27 9.69
CA HIS A 517 3.35 -27.98 9.33
C HIS A 517 2.21 -27.88 10.38
N GLU A 518 2.50 -27.40 11.59
CA GLU A 518 1.48 -27.11 12.61
C GLU A 518 0.93 -25.69 12.49
N GLY A 519 1.63 -24.79 11.79
CA GLY A 519 1.28 -23.36 11.68
C GLY A 519 2.16 -22.45 12.53
N LYS A 520 3.19 -22.98 13.20
CA LYS A 520 4.02 -22.25 14.15
C LYS A 520 5.26 -21.69 13.47
N GLU A 521 5.73 -20.51 13.89
CA GLU A 521 6.97 -19.94 13.39
C GLU A 521 8.16 -20.90 13.65
N THR A 522 8.98 -21.14 12.62
CA THR A 522 10.12 -22.07 12.72
C THR A 522 11.45 -21.43 12.34
N ARG A 523 12.49 -21.77 13.10
CA ARG A 523 13.88 -21.39 12.84
C ARG A 523 14.74 -22.53 12.29
N ASP A 524 14.18 -23.73 12.09
CA ASP A 524 14.85 -24.86 11.42
C ASP A 524 14.44 -24.92 9.94
N PRO A 525 15.38 -24.76 8.98
CA PRO A 525 15.10 -24.92 7.55
C PRO A 525 14.51 -26.30 7.17
N LYS A 526 14.69 -27.34 7.99
CA LYS A 526 14.14 -28.70 7.76
C LYS A 526 12.67 -28.83 8.15
N ALA A 527 12.20 -27.97 9.05
CA ALA A 527 10.80 -27.90 9.47
C ALA A 527 9.98 -26.94 8.60
N PHE A 528 10.59 -26.31 7.60
CA PHE A 528 9.94 -25.37 6.70
C PHE A 528 8.71 -25.97 6.00
N HIS A 529 7.54 -25.37 6.21
CA HIS A 529 6.32 -25.66 5.48
C HIS A 529 5.96 -24.56 4.47
N GLY A 530 5.97 -23.30 4.92
CA GLY A 530 5.55 -22.14 4.14
C GLY A 530 6.22 -20.85 4.60
N LEU A 531 6.28 -19.85 3.72
CA LEU A 531 6.93 -18.57 4.01
C LEU A 531 5.96 -17.64 4.72
N LEU A 532 6.43 -16.98 5.78
CA LEU A 532 5.63 -15.98 6.49
C LEU A 532 5.40 -14.73 5.61
N PRO A 533 4.39 -13.90 5.95
CA PRO A 533 4.16 -12.59 5.34
C PRO A 533 5.25 -11.54 5.69
N LEU A 534 5.34 -10.41 4.98
CA LEU A 534 6.12 -9.24 5.46
C LEU A 534 5.70 -8.86 6.88
N GLY A 535 6.65 -8.47 7.72
CA GLY A 535 6.35 -8.17 9.12
C GLY A 535 6.06 -9.41 9.97
N GLY A 536 6.27 -10.63 9.44
CA GLY A 536 6.29 -11.87 10.23
C GLY A 536 4.93 -12.26 10.79
N SER A 537 4.79 -12.25 12.12
CA SER A 537 3.52 -12.53 12.81
C SER A 537 2.58 -11.32 12.77
N GLU A 538 1.27 -11.52 12.92
CA GLU A 538 0.26 -10.46 12.85
C GLU A 538 0.61 -9.22 13.72
N GLU A 539 1.20 -9.45 14.90
CA GLU A 539 1.60 -8.44 15.88
C GLU A 539 2.78 -7.54 15.42
N SER A 540 3.79 -8.11 14.75
CA SER A 540 4.90 -7.35 14.15
C SER A 540 4.55 -6.76 12.77
N GLY A 541 3.28 -6.83 12.37
CA GLY A 541 2.81 -6.37 11.07
C GLY A 541 2.75 -7.47 10.02
N GLY A 542 2.57 -8.73 10.40
CA GLY A 542 2.37 -9.88 9.51
C GLY A 542 1.03 -9.90 8.78
N TYR A 543 -0.01 -9.27 9.37
CA TYR A 543 -1.15 -8.88 8.54
C TYR A 543 -0.66 -7.91 7.48
N LYS A 544 0.27 -7.00 7.80
CA LYS A 544 0.93 -6.18 6.77
C LYS A 544 1.85 -6.96 5.80
N GLY A 545 1.66 -8.27 5.66
CA GLY A 545 2.32 -9.13 4.69
C GLY A 545 1.41 -10.01 3.81
N TYR A 546 0.07 -9.95 3.95
CA TYR A 546 -0.92 -10.61 3.06
C TYR A 546 -1.65 -9.84 1.87
N GLY A 547 -1.92 -8.52 1.90
CA GLY A 547 -2.66 -7.64 0.91
C GLY A 547 -2.00 -6.54 -0.01
N LEU A 548 -0.67 -6.26 -0.05
CA LEU A 548 0.15 -5.62 -1.14
C LEU A 548 0.79 -6.47 -2.34
N SER A 549 1.09 -7.81 -2.45
CA SER A 549 0.05 -10.49 -1.94
C SER A 549 -1.42 -11.05 -2.43
N MET A 550 -2.61 -10.50 -2.05
CA MET A 550 -3.76 -10.12 -2.93
C MET A 550 -3.75 -8.85 -3.90
N MET A 551 -3.31 -7.60 -3.62
CA MET A 551 -3.02 -6.49 -4.59
C MET A 551 -2.22 -6.74 -5.93
N VAL A 552 -0.91 -7.05 -5.98
CA VAL A 552 -0.22 -7.50 -7.22
C VAL A 552 -0.92 -8.66 -7.95
N GLU A 553 -1.37 -9.72 -7.27
CA GLU A 553 -2.30 -10.76 -7.75
C GLU A 553 -3.57 -10.14 -8.37
N ILE A 554 -4.13 -9.05 -7.82
CA ILE A 554 -5.20 -8.24 -8.44
C ILE A 554 -4.69 -7.58 -9.73
N LEU A 555 -3.55 -6.88 -9.70
CA LEU A 555 -2.96 -6.21 -10.87
C LEU A 555 -2.49 -7.18 -11.97
N CYS A 556 -2.18 -8.42 -11.61
CA CYS A 556 -1.53 -9.41 -12.48
C CYS A 556 -2.46 -10.55 -12.85
N GLY A 557 -3.01 -11.31 -11.90
CA GLY A 557 -3.96 -12.38 -12.18
C GLY A 557 -5.34 -11.84 -12.53
N ILE A 558 -5.96 -11.13 -11.58
CA ILE A 558 -7.38 -10.70 -11.67
C ILE A 558 -7.60 -9.70 -12.81
N LEU A 559 -6.72 -8.71 -12.98
CA LEU A 559 -6.85 -7.65 -13.99
C LEU A 559 -6.51 -8.12 -15.41
N SER A 560 -5.52 -9.01 -15.59
CA SER A 560 -5.16 -9.52 -16.93
C SER A 560 -5.98 -10.74 -17.38
N GLY A 561 -6.63 -11.45 -16.46
CA GLY A 561 -7.29 -12.73 -16.72
C GLY A 561 -6.36 -13.95 -16.65
N SER A 562 -5.10 -13.79 -16.26
CA SER A 562 -4.18 -14.90 -15.96
C SER A 562 -4.62 -15.74 -14.74
N ALA A 563 -3.99 -16.90 -14.54
CA ALA A 563 -4.26 -17.75 -13.39
C ALA A 563 -3.86 -17.05 -12.09
N PHE A 564 -4.65 -17.28 -11.02
CA PHE A 564 -4.49 -16.60 -9.74
C PHE A 564 -4.66 -17.56 -8.55
N GLY A 565 -3.96 -17.27 -7.44
CA GLY A 565 -4.03 -18.05 -6.20
C GLY A 565 -3.81 -19.55 -6.42
N LEU A 566 -4.71 -20.39 -5.87
CA LEU A 566 -4.68 -21.86 -5.99
C LEU A 566 -4.75 -22.38 -7.44
N ASN A 567 -5.19 -21.57 -8.40
CA ASN A 567 -5.27 -21.97 -9.81
C ASN A 567 -3.93 -21.84 -10.56
N THR A 568 -2.87 -21.35 -9.91
CA THR A 568 -1.53 -21.18 -10.52
C THR A 568 -0.75 -22.49 -10.59
N GLY A 569 -0.26 -22.87 -11.78
CA GLY A 569 0.49 -24.12 -11.98
C GLY A 569 1.79 -24.19 -11.18
N ASN A 570 2.00 -25.29 -10.46
CA ASN A 570 3.20 -25.50 -9.65
C ASN A 570 4.38 -25.95 -10.53
N TRP A 571 5.04 -24.98 -11.14
CA TRP A 571 6.19 -25.20 -12.02
C TRP A 571 7.37 -25.93 -11.36
N LYS A 572 7.51 -25.89 -10.03
CA LYS A 572 8.52 -26.65 -9.27
C LYS A 572 8.30 -28.16 -9.37
N LYS A 573 7.04 -28.59 -9.52
CA LYS A 573 6.64 -29.99 -9.74
C LYS A 573 6.40 -30.32 -11.22
N GLY A 574 6.09 -29.32 -12.05
CA GLY A 574 5.63 -29.51 -13.43
C GLY A 574 4.14 -29.82 -13.54
N GLU A 575 3.35 -29.42 -12.54
CA GLU A 575 1.90 -29.69 -12.44
C GLU A 575 1.08 -28.45 -12.82
N GLY A 576 0.14 -28.60 -13.75
CA GLY A 576 -0.80 -27.54 -14.16
C GLY A 576 -0.23 -26.52 -15.17
N ALA A 577 -1.10 -25.66 -15.70
CA ALA A 577 -0.72 -24.55 -16.57
C ALA A 577 -0.16 -23.40 -15.71
N VAL A 578 1.04 -22.90 -16.05
CA VAL A 578 1.74 -21.94 -15.20
C VAL A 578 1.08 -20.55 -15.23
N ASN A 579 0.72 -20.05 -16.43
CA ASN A 579 -0.10 -18.85 -16.71
C ASN A 579 -0.03 -17.72 -15.65
N TYR A 580 1.18 -17.25 -15.33
CA TYR A 580 1.35 -16.08 -14.46
C TYR A 580 1.00 -14.80 -15.21
N GLY A 581 0.29 -13.91 -14.53
CA GLY A 581 0.03 -12.56 -15.00
C GLY A 581 1.18 -11.61 -14.66
N GLN A 582 1.33 -10.57 -15.47
CA GLN A 582 2.33 -9.52 -15.27
C GLN A 582 1.67 -8.15 -15.44
N CYS A 583 2.12 -7.16 -14.68
CA CYS A 583 1.66 -5.77 -14.79
C CYS A 583 2.88 -4.84 -14.89
N PHE A 584 2.83 -3.88 -15.80
CA PHE A 584 3.90 -2.93 -16.06
C PHE A 584 3.32 -1.52 -16.19
N ILE A 585 3.94 -0.55 -15.53
CA ILE A 585 3.54 0.85 -15.56
C ILE A 585 4.77 1.67 -15.98
N ALA A 586 4.62 2.54 -16.98
CA ALA A 586 5.65 3.48 -17.40
C ALA A 586 5.09 4.90 -17.31
N ILE A 587 5.85 5.81 -16.69
CA ILE A 587 5.44 7.17 -16.37
C ILE A 587 6.53 8.11 -16.90
N ASP A 588 6.16 9.03 -17.79
CA ASP A 588 7.06 10.12 -18.22
C ASP A 588 6.92 11.28 -17.20
N PRO A 589 7.95 11.53 -16.36
CA PRO A 589 7.86 12.52 -15.28
C PRO A 589 7.75 13.95 -15.80
N GLY A 590 8.09 14.21 -17.07
CA GLY A 590 7.91 15.51 -17.72
C GLY A 590 6.44 15.93 -17.88
N ASN A 591 5.48 15.04 -17.62
CA ASN A 591 4.06 15.40 -17.50
C ASN A 591 3.69 16.06 -16.16
N PHE A 592 4.57 16.02 -15.16
CA PHE A 592 4.35 16.55 -13.82
C PHE A 592 5.33 17.71 -13.54
N ALA A 593 5.95 17.79 -12.36
CA ALA A 593 6.83 18.90 -11.99
C ALA A 593 8.24 18.75 -12.57
N ASP A 594 8.69 19.76 -13.29
CA ASP A 594 10.02 19.83 -13.92
C ASP A 594 11.15 19.71 -12.87
N GLY A 595 12.34 19.24 -13.24
CA GLY A 595 13.47 19.02 -12.30
C GLY A 595 13.37 17.73 -11.47
N PHE A 596 12.74 16.67 -12.01
CA PHE A 596 12.56 15.38 -11.33
C PHE A 596 13.89 14.72 -10.90
N THR A 597 14.88 14.65 -11.80
CA THR A 597 16.14 13.95 -11.55
C THR A 597 17.00 14.68 -10.51
N ASP A 598 16.97 16.01 -10.49
CA ASP A 598 17.66 16.84 -9.49
C ASP A 598 17.14 16.56 -8.08
N ARG A 599 15.80 16.58 -7.90
CA ARG A 599 15.17 16.24 -6.62
C ARG A 599 15.43 14.80 -6.19
N LEU A 600 15.46 13.85 -7.14
CA LEU A 600 15.77 12.46 -6.82
C LEU A 600 17.23 12.32 -6.37
N THR A 601 18.19 12.95 -7.05
CA THR A 601 19.59 13.03 -6.60
C THR A 601 19.71 13.66 -5.21
N GLU A 602 18.95 14.72 -4.92
CA GLU A 602 18.93 15.36 -3.60
C GLU A 602 18.42 14.39 -2.51
N LEU A 603 17.28 13.73 -2.71
CA LEU A 603 16.73 12.74 -1.77
C LEU A 603 17.70 11.56 -1.54
N ILE A 604 18.34 11.07 -2.61
CA ILE A 604 19.31 9.97 -2.52
C ILE A 604 20.55 10.41 -1.72
N GLY A 605 21.05 11.64 -1.92
CA GLY A 605 22.11 12.22 -1.10
C GLY A 605 21.72 12.33 0.37
N GLN A 606 20.57 12.97 0.65
CA GLN A 606 20.02 13.12 2.02
C GLN A 606 19.89 11.78 2.76
N CYS A 607 19.60 10.68 2.07
CA CYS A 607 19.53 9.35 2.67
C CYS A 607 20.89 8.68 2.93
N ARG A 608 21.91 8.95 2.09
CA ARG A 608 23.27 8.41 2.27
C ARG A 608 24.10 9.21 3.29
N ASP A 609 23.84 10.50 3.43
CA ASP A 609 24.59 11.44 4.27
C ASP A 609 24.15 11.49 5.76
N VAL A 610 23.26 10.57 6.19
CA VAL A 610 22.81 10.49 7.60
C VAL A 610 23.87 9.92 8.53
N GLU A 611 23.75 10.18 9.83
CA GLU A 611 24.69 9.66 10.85
C GLU A 611 24.68 8.13 10.90
N LEU A 612 25.85 7.51 10.75
CA LEU A 612 26.01 6.06 10.67
C LEU A 612 26.06 5.41 12.05
N LEU A 613 25.18 4.43 12.30
CA LEU A 613 25.21 3.59 13.51
C LEU A 613 26.45 2.69 13.58
N ASN A 614 27.06 2.37 12.44
CA ASN A 614 28.33 1.66 12.33
C ASN A 614 29.09 2.13 11.07
N PRO A 615 30.32 2.65 11.17
CA PRO A 615 31.12 3.05 10.00
C PRO A 615 31.36 1.94 8.97
N ASP A 616 31.39 0.66 9.38
CA ASP A 616 31.58 -0.47 8.47
C ASP A 616 30.30 -0.83 7.67
N ASN A 617 29.12 -0.38 8.13
CA ASN A 617 27.82 -0.63 7.52
C ASN A 617 27.11 0.71 7.19
N PRO A 618 27.44 1.36 6.05
CA PRO A 618 26.81 2.62 5.65
C PRO A 618 25.32 2.44 5.33
N VAL A 619 24.55 3.54 5.38
CA VAL A 619 23.15 3.54 4.93
C VAL A 619 23.10 3.40 3.41
N LEU A 620 22.30 2.45 2.94
CA LEU A 620 22.14 2.11 1.52
C LEU A 620 20.72 2.44 1.05
N ILE A 621 20.60 2.99 -0.16
CA ILE A 621 19.29 3.08 -0.83
C ILE A 621 19.01 1.81 -1.67
N PRO A 622 17.74 1.51 -1.98
CA PRO A 622 17.40 0.47 -2.96
C PRO A 622 18.15 0.65 -4.30
N GLY A 623 18.88 -0.40 -4.68
CA GLY A 623 19.75 -0.44 -5.87
C GLY A 623 21.24 -0.27 -5.56
N ASP A 624 21.64 0.20 -4.38
CA ASP A 624 23.07 0.30 -4.01
C ASP A 624 23.78 -1.07 -3.93
N PRO A 625 23.20 -2.13 -3.31
CA PRO A 625 23.80 -3.47 -3.32
C PRO A 625 24.00 -4.02 -4.74
N GLU A 626 23.00 -3.84 -5.60
CA GLU A 626 22.99 -4.31 -6.98
C GLU A 626 24.01 -3.54 -7.84
N ARG A 627 24.10 -2.21 -7.69
CA ARG A 627 25.17 -1.39 -8.29
C ARG A 627 26.55 -1.81 -7.83
N GLY A 628 26.74 -2.05 -6.53
CA GLY A 628 27.99 -2.53 -5.96
C GLY A 628 28.43 -3.87 -6.57
N HIS A 629 27.49 -4.82 -6.71
CA HIS A 629 27.76 -6.10 -7.36
C HIS A 629 28.03 -5.98 -8.87
N ALA A 630 27.30 -5.12 -9.59
CA ALA A 630 27.53 -4.87 -11.01
C ALA A 630 28.90 -4.21 -11.27
N LYS A 631 29.32 -3.29 -10.39
CA LYS A 631 30.67 -2.69 -10.41
C LYS A 631 31.74 -3.76 -10.19
N LEU A 632 31.60 -4.61 -9.17
CA LEU A 632 32.51 -5.74 -8.92
C LEU A 632 32.61 -6.69 -10.12
N CYS A 633 31.48 -7.04 -10.76
CA CYS A 633 31.48 -7.87 -11.98
C CYS A 633 32.21 -7.20 -13.16
N THR A 634 32.16 -5.87 -13.23
CA THR A 634 32.88 -5.07 -14.24
C THR A 634 34.38 -5.04 -13.96
N GLU A 635 34.78 -4.84 -12.70
CA GLU A 635 36.19 -4.83 -12.25
C GLU A 635 36.87 -6.20 -12.42
N LEU A 636 36.17 -7.29 -12.13
CA LEU A 636 36.63 -8.66 -12.41
C LEU A 636 36.59 -8.99 -13.91
N GLY A 637 35.81 -8.25 -14.70
CA GLY A 637 35.48 -8.55 -16.09
C GLY A 637 34.86 -9.95 -16.22
N GLY A 638 33.84 -10.23 -15.40
CA GLY A 638 33.14 -11.51 -15.28
C GLY A 638 32.31 -11.60 -13.98
N ILE A 639 31.26 -12.44 -13.97
CA ILE A 639 30.38 -12.64 -12.81
C ILE A 639 30.99 -13.70 -11.87
N PRO A 640 31.12 -13.44 -10.55
CA PRO A 640 31.63 -14.42 -9.60
C PRO A 640 30.56 -15.46 -9.23
N TYR A 641 30.81 -16.73 -9.56
CA TYR A 641 29.97 -17.88 -9.19
C TYR A 641 30.67 -18.79 -8.18
N SER A 642 29.91 -19.46 -7.31
CA SER A 642 30.47 -20.52 -6.47
C SER A 642 30.83 -21.76 -7.29
N GLN A 643 31.84 -22.52 -6.83
CA GLN A 643 32.28 -23.75 -7.52
C GLN A 643 31.14 -24.76 -7.69
N GLU A 644 30.23 -24.87 -6.72
CA GLU A 644 29.01 -25.69 -6.83
C GLU A 644 28.13 -25.23 -7.99
N THR A 645 27.87 -23.92 -8.09
CA THR A 645 27.04 -23.32 -9.15
C THR A 645 27.65 -23.52 -10.53
N PHE A 646 28.95 -23.28 -10.66
CA PHE A 646 29.70 -23.46 -11.91
C PHE A 646 29.75 -24.93 -12.35
N THR A 647 29.86 -25.87 -11.39
CA THR A 647 29.84 -27.31 -11.67
C THR A 647 28.45 -27.76 -12.12
N ASN A 648 27.39 -27.37 -11.39
CA ASN A 648 26.00 -27.65 -11.75
C ASN A 648 25.63 -27.11 -13.15
N ALA A 649 26.06 -25.88 -13.48
CA ALA A 649 25.84 -25.29 -14.80
C ALA A 649 26.55 -26.11 -15.92
N ASN A 650 27.75 -26.61 -15.65
CA ASN A 650 28.50 -27.44 -16.59
C ASN A 650 27.95 -28.88 -16.70
N ASP A 651 27.35 -29.44 -15.67
CA ASP A 651 26.64 -30.72 -15.76
C ASP A 651 25.32 -30.60 -16.53
N ILE A 652 24.65 -29.44 -16.45
CA ILE A 652 23.53 -29.10 -17.35
C ILE A 652 24.02 -28.96 -18.80
N ALA A 653 25.14 -28.27 -19.05
CA ALA A 653 25.70 -28.15 -20.39
C ALA A 653 26.04 -29.52 -21.03
N LYS A 654 26.63 -30.45 -20.24
CA LYS A 654 26.86 -31.85 -20.66
C LYS A 654 25.56 -32.58 -21.01
N ARG A 655 24.51 -32.44 -20.20
CA ARG A 655 23.19 -33.06 -20.44
C ARG A 655 22.52 -32.55 -21.72
N LEU A 656 22.71 -31.28 -22.05
CA LEU A 656 22.22 -30.65 -23.28
C LEU A 656 23.10 -30.87 -24.51
N GLY A 657 24.33 -31.39 -24.34
CA GLY A 657 25.30 -31.55 -25.43
C GLY A 657 25.88 -30.24 -25.98
N ILE A 658 25.85 -29.15 -25.19
CA ILE A 658 26.33 -27.81 -25.58
C ILE A 658 27.73 -27.52 -25.02
N GLU A 659 28.37 -26.44 -25.47
CA GLU A 659 29.68 -26.03 -24.98
C GLU A 659 29.65 -25.72 -23.48
N LEU A 660 30.71 -26.13 -22.76
CA LEU A 660 30.88 -25.89 -21.34
C LEU A 660 31.09 -24.39 -21.04
N LEU A 661 30.48 -23.92 -19.94
CA LEU A 661 30.73 -22.60 -19.39
C LEU A 661 32.19 -22.51 -18.95
N LYS A 662 32.95 -21.61 -19.57
CA LYS A 662 34.38 -21.39 -19.31
C LYS A 662 34.56 -20.43 -18.14
N ALA A 663 35.28 -20.85 -17.10
CA ALA A 663 35.77 -19.95 -16.08
C ALA A 663 37.00 -19.19 -16.60
N LYS A 664 37.08 -17.90 -16.26
CA LYS A 664 38.28 -17.09 -16.42
C LYS A 664 39.18 -17.37 -15.22
N THR A 665 40.25 -18.14 -15.40
CA THR A 665 41.22 -18.41 -14.33
C THR A 665 42.00 -17.14 -14.02
N GLY A 666 41.79 -16.59 -12.82
CA GLY A 666 42.59 -15.54 -12.19
C GLY A 666 43.14 -16.04 -10.87
#